data_AF-A0A7W7I8Q2-F1
#
_entry.id   AF-A0A7W7I8Q2-F1
#
_cell.length_a   1.000
_cell.length_b   1.000
_cell.length_c   1.000
_cell.angle_alpha   90.00
_cell.angle_beta   90.00
_cell.angle_gamma   90.00
#
_symmetry.space_group_name_H-M   'P 1'
#
loop_
_entity.id
_entity.type
_entity.pdbx_description
1 polymer ?
#
loop_
_entity_poly.entity_id
_entity_poly.type
_entity_poly.pdbx_seq_one_letter_code
_entity_poly.pdbx_strand_id
1 'polypeptide(L)'
;MARTLGDLHELTGKELFCSDWVRLGADDERAFADASFLREDFLGAPPANGDPYGDRLISGFLLLSLLVAFHKRELDLDLQGAYGLNYGVDKVRFLRPVLAGERVRLRARLVEAREKEPGRVRVLTRNVLEVEDADTPAMVADWISLFVAPEEEGPAMPELPGEEVVPRVGRVAGYLDHWASRTPDAPLDELDGTGRAPRTYGHAADDVARCAAALRASGVRHGDRVAVLTTPRPEFLTLFLALSRIGAVWVGLNPRYTRDELLHVVTDSEPVLLVSLAEHDGRSYAADMAALRDAAGSVRETVALTGAFPGAVPFEEFVARAGEPSGESSSEGSDDDPGLVIYTSGTTGRPKGAVISHRAFAEGCRLQATRLHHSPAAALANLPVSHVGGVMDVVSVPLAMGGAVCFMEDFDPAAIPAAVERARVTIWGQIPTMFQMVMARPEFAEADLSSLVYVAWGGAPLPRELVPPLRATGARLTSVYGLTESCVAVAYNDPDADDETLATTIGRPDPRLELRLAGADGTPVAPGTPGEIQLRNPCLMSGYLGAPDATAAAFTPDGFLRTGDVAVERPDGTLTLVGRLKEMFKSGGYNVYPREIELALEAHPDVAAAAVVAMPDPVFHEVGAAFVMTRPGAGTGPDDLDRHCRTRLAAHKVPKHFEIVDGLPLLATGKVDKEALRRALPPRP
;
A
#
# COMPACT_ATOMS: atom_id res chain seq x y z
N MET A 1 25.38 48.95 -30.47
CA MET A 1 24.74 47.61 -30.51
C MET A 1 25.06 46.82 -31.77
N ALA A 2 25.17 47.42 -32.96
CA ALA A 2 25.66 46.74 -34.17
C ALA A 2 27.20 46.65 -34.30
N ARG A 3 27.98 46.59 -33.20
CA ARG A 3 29.45 46.47 -33.27
C ARG A 3 30.14 45.82 -32.05
N THR A 4 29.39 45.13 -31.19
CA THR A 4 29.96 44.38 -30.05
C THR A 4 29.25 43.04 -29.88
N LEU A 5 29.00 42.36 -31.00
CA LEU A 5 28.54 40.97 -31.08
C LEU A 5 29.47 40.14 -31.98
N GLY A 6 30.63 40.69 -32.35
CA GLY A 6 31.59 40.06 -33.28
C GLY A 6 32.51 39.02 -32.65
N ASP A 7 32.74 39.04 -31.33
CA ASP A 7 33.90 38.32 -30.77
C ASP A 7 33.55 37.25 -29.71
N LEU A 8 32.30 36.80 -29.62
CA LEU A 8 31.94 35.61 -28.81
C LEU A 8 31.15 34.57 -29.61
N HIS A 9 31.58 34.45 -30.86
CA HIS A 9 31.33 33.34 -31.79
C HIS A 9 32.12 32.07 -31.43
N GLU A 10 33.00 32.08 -30.43
CA GLU A 10 34.11 31.12 -30.43
C GLU A 10 34.06 29.86 -29.55
N LEU A 11 33.05 29.57 -28.71
CA LEU A 11 33.18 28.37 -27.84
C LEU A 11 32.04 27.36 -27.67
N THR A 12 30.76 27.60 -28.00
CA THR A 12 29.71 26.55 -27.83
C THR A 12 28.50 26.58 -28.79
N GLY A 13 28.57 27.35 -29.88
CA GLY A 13 27.58 27.49 -30.97
C GLY A 13 26.28 26.65 -30.97
N LYS A 14 25.16 27.25 -30.52
CA LYS A 14 23.85 27.34 -31.22
C LYS A 14 22.77 28.03 -30.35
N GLU A 15 22.18 29.11 -30.86
CA GLU A 15 20.80 29.55 -30.54
C GLU A 15 19.97 29.39 -31.83
N LEU A 16 18.79 28.77 -31.75
CA LEU A 16 17.82 28.71 -32.85
C LEU A 16 16.62 29.60 -32.50
N PHE A 17 16.30 30.54 -33.38
CA PHE A 17 15.12 31.40 -33.26
C PHE A 17 14.12 31.04 -34.36
N CYS A 18 12.86 30.86 -33.99
CA CYS A 18 11.74 30.83 -34.93
C CYS A 18 10.61 31.69 -34.36
N SER A 19 10.02 32.53 -35.19
CA SER A 19 8.86 33.35 -34.86
C SER A 19 7.99 33.47 -36.10
N ASP A 20 6.75 33.00 -36.05
CA ASP A 20 5.77 33.26 -37.10
C ASP A 20 4.36 33.51 -36.54
N TRP A 21 3.56 34.26 -37.28
CA TRP A 21 2.16 34.55 -36.97
C TRP A 21 1.25 33.71 -37.86
N VAL A 22 0.29 32.96 -37.29
CA VAL A 22 -0.72 32.23 -38.07
C VAL A 22 -2.09 32.88 -37.88
N ARG A 23 -2.84 33.05 -38.99
CA ARG A 23 -4.22 33.54 -38.99
C ARG A 23 -5.09 32.51 -39.71
N LEU A 24 -6.12 32.00 -39.05
CA LEU A 24 -7.03 31.00 -39.62
C LEU A 24 -8.19 31.69 -40.35
N GLY A 25 -8.39 31.33 -41.62
CA GLY A 25 -9.50 31.81 -42.46
C GLY A 25 -10.56 30.72 -42.66
N ALA A 26 -11.83 31.14 -42.73
CA ALA A 26 -12.96 30.28 -43.07
C ALA A 26 -13.25 30.42 -44.57
N ASP A 27 -13.13 29.35 -45.35
CA ASP A 27 -14.18 28.85 -46.27
C ASP A 27 -13.69 27.76 -47.26
N ASP A 28 -14.68 26.94 -47.66
CA ASP A 28 -14.80 26.01 -48.79
C ASP A 28 -14.51 24.49 -48.73
N GLU A 29 -15.47 23.77 -49.32
CA GLU A 29 -15.73 22.32 -49.32
C GLU A 29 -15.25 21.64 -50.62
N ARG A 30 -14.50 20.52 -50.54
CA ARG A 30 -14.73 19.19 -51.17
C ARG A 30 -13.44 18.33 -51.15
N ALA A 31 -13.63 17.03 -51.41
CA ALA A 31 -12.65 15.96 -51.69
C ALA A 31 -12.26 15.02 -50.53
N PHE A 32 -12.72 13.76 -50.68
CA PHE A 32 -12.29 12.53 -50.02
C PHE A 32 -12.32 11.48 -51.14
N ALA A 33 -11.14 11.06 -51.63
CA ALA A 33 -10.96 9.88 -52.48
C ALA A 33 -9.45 9.59 -52.58
N ASP A 34 -9.09 8.31 -52.50
CA ASP A 34 -7.76 7.72 -52.76
C ASP A 34 -6.68 7.81 -51.68
N ALA A 35 -6.73 6.86 -50.74
CA ALA A 35 -5.58 6.43 -49.94
C ALA A 35 -5.41 4.91 -50.07
N SER A 36 -4.98 4.48 -51.25
CA SER A 36 -4.55 3.11 -51.55
C SER A 36 -3.24 3.16 -52.33
N PHE A 37 -2.18 3.60 -51.66
CA PHE A 37 -0.78 3.44 -52.08
C PHE A 37 0.08 3.57 -50.82
N LEU A 38 1.21 2.84 -50.74
CA LEU A 38 2.17 2.73 -49.63
C LEU A 38 1.99 1.53 -48.68
N ARG A 39 2.14 0.30 -49.21
CA ARG A 39 2.24 -0.93 -48.39
C ARG A 39 3.47 -1.82 -48.62
N GLU A 40 4.55 -1.40 -49.29
CA GLU A 40 5.62 -2.39 -49.63
C GLU A 40 7.10 -2.12 -49.29
N ASP A 41 7.58 -0.95 -48.83
CA ASP A 41 9.05 -0.75 -48.72
C ASP A 41 9.60 -0.38 -47.32
N PHE A 42 9.29 -1.13 -46.25
CA PHE A 42 9.75 -0.76 -44.89
C PHE A 42 10.26 -1.88 -43.98
N LEU A 43 10.93 -2.91 -44.51
CA LEU A 43 11.60 -3.93 -43.69
C LEU A 43 13.05 -4.16 -44.13
N GLY A 44 14.00 -3.48 -43.48
CA GLY A 44 15.39 -3.94 -43.41
C GLY A 44 16.48 -2.86 -43.33
N ALA A 45 16.93 -2.52 -42.11
CA ALA A 45 18.31 -2.10 -41.80
C ALA A 45 18.55 -2.03 -40.27
N PRO A 46 19.76 -2.39 -39.76
CA PRO A 46 20.14 -2.27 -38.35
C PRO A 46 20.68 -0.86 -38.00
N PRO A 47 20.74 -0.48 -36.70
CA PRO A 47 20.99 0.90 -36.29
C PRO A 47 22.50 1.27 -36.29
N ALA A 48 22.81 2.51 -36.69
CA ALA A 48 24.12 3.12 -36.51
C ALA A 48 24.01 4.51 -35.87
N ASN A 49 24.87 4.73 -34.87
CA ASN A 49 25.23 5.98 -34.19
C ASN A 49 24.31 6.46 -33.07
N GLY A 50 24.69 6.11 -31.83
CA GLY A 50 24.04 6.51 -30.59
C GLY A 50 24.24 7.99 -30.22
N ASP A 51 23.33 8.84 -30.68
CA ASP A 51 23.03 10.15 -30.11
C ASP A 51 21.54 10.19 -29.68
N PRO A 52 21.22 10.06 -28.39
CA PRO A 52 19.83 9.96 -27.92
C PRO A 52 19.08 11.30 -27.83
N TYR A 53 19.67 12.43 -28.23
CA TYR A 53 19.06 13.76 -28.05
C TYR A 53 18.56 14.42 -29.34
N GLY A 54 19.05 14.01 -30.51
CA GLY A 54 18.54 14.48 -31.80
C GLY A 54 17.12 13.97 -32.12
N ASP A 55 16.78 12.78 -31.63
CA ASP A 55 15.57 12.02 -32.00
C ASP A 55 14.26 12.57 -31.41
N ARG A 56 14.35 13.30 -30.28
CA ARG A 56 13.17 13.84 -29.58
C ARG A 56 12.66 15.17 -30.15
N LEU A 57 13.55 15.96 -30.74
CA LEU A 57 13.23 17.26 -31.35
C LEU A 57 12.40 17.11 -32.63
N ILE A 58 12.76 16.13 -33.46
CA ILE A 58 12.06 15.84 -34.73
C ILE A 58 10.66 15.28 -34.44
N SER A 59 10.56 14.38 -33.46
CA SER A 59 9.30 13.75 -33.02
C SER A 59 8.29 14.75 -32.47
N GLY A 60 8.75 15.71 -31.64
CA GLY A 60 7.88 16.77 -31.10
C GLY A 60 7.38 17.76 -32.16
N PHE A 61 8.21 18.09 -33.15
CA PHE A 61 7.84 19.00 -34.24
C PHE A 61 6.89 18.35 -35.24
N LEU A 62 7.08 17.06 -35.55
CA LEU A 62 6.16 16.27 -36.38
C LEU A 62 4.79 16.11 -35.71
N LEU A 63 4.76 15.86 -34.39
CA LEU A 63 3.51 15.75 -33.63
C LEU A 63 2.73 17.08 -33.62
N LEU A 64 3.43 18.20 -33.44
CA LEU A 64 2.83 19.54 -33.47
C LEU A 64 2.30 19.90 -34.88
N SER A 65 3.05 19.52 -35.93
CA SER A 65 2.67 19.73 -37.33
C SER A 65 1.48 18.85 -37.74
N LEU A 66 1.42 17.60 -37.25
CA LEU A 66 0.29 16.67 -37.42
C LEU A 66 -0.96 17.14 -36.65
N LEU A 67 -0.79 17.72 -35.45
CA LEU A 67 -1.86 18.31 -34.65
C LEU A 67 -2.48 19.55 -35.31
N VAL A 68 -1.68 20.34 -36.05
CA VAL A 68 -2.17 21.47 -36.85
C VAL A 68 -2.87 21.00 -38.14
N ALA A 69 -2.35 19.94 -38.78
CA ALA A 69 -2.95 19.37 -39.99
C ALA A 69 -4.33 18.72 -39.76
N PHE A 70 -4.63 18.25 -38.54
CA PHE A 70 -5.89 17.57 -38.21
C PHE A 70 -7.11 18.51 -38.08
N HIS A 71 -6.97 19.83 -38.25
CA HIS A 71 -8.08 20.77 -38.08
C HIS A 71 -8.43 21.70 -39.27
N LYS A 72 -7.79 21.60 -40.44
CA LYS A 72 -8.35 21.79 -41.81
C LYS A 72 -7.24 21.79 -42.88
N ARG A 73 -7.69 21.66 -44.14
CA ARG A 73 -7.07 21.05 -45.33
C ARG A 73 -5.85 21.78 -45.94
N GLU A 74 -4.89 20.93 -46.32
CA GLU A 74 -3.65 21.13 -47.09
C GLU A 74 -2.48 21.86 -46.41
N LEU A 75 -1.38 21.11 -46.27
CA LEU A 75 -0.05 21.60 -45.94
C LEU A 75 0.88 20.98 -47.00
N ASP A 76 1.38 21.81 -47.91
CA ASP A 76 2.39 21.38 -48.88
C ASP A 76 3.77 21.51 -48.21
N LEU A 77 4.36 20.36 -47.87
CA LEU A 77 5.69 20.26 -47.26
C LEU A 77 6.62 19.54 -48.23
N ASP A 78 7.50 20.30 -48.89
CA ASP A 78 8.67 19.73 -49.56
C ASP A 78 9.80 19.57 -48.53
N LEU A 79 9.98 18.34 -48.04
CA LEU A 79 11.06 17.94 -47.15
C LEU A 79 11.96 16.95 -47.88
N GLN A 80 13.04 17.43 -48.49
CA GLN A 80 14.18 16.58 -48.84
C GLN A 80 15.15 16.51 -47.66
N GLY A 81 15.20 15.35 -47.01
CA GLY A 81 16.16 15.05 -45.95
C GLY A 81 16.03 13.60 -45.49
N ALA A 82 17.16 12.89 -45.50
CA ALA A 82 17.30 11.45 -45.48
C ALA A 82 16.76 10.72 -44.23
N TYR A 83 16.55 9.41 -44.39
CA TYR A 83 16.23 8.38 -43.38
C TYR A 83 14.73 8.14 -43.13
N GLY A 84 14.17 7.21 -43.90
CA GLY A 84 12.81 6.71 -43.72
C GLY A 84 12.65 5.90 -42.43
N LEU A 85 11.60 6.23 -41.66
CA LEU A 85 11.17 5.51 -40.45
C LEU A 85 9.63 5.51 -40.36
N ASN A 86 9.06 4.40 -39.90
CA ASN A 86 7.62 4.13 -39.76
C ASN A 86 7.24 4.03 -38.27
N TYR A 87 6.22 4.75 -37.79
CA TYR A 87 5.53 4.45 -36.52
C TYR A 87 4.05 4.85 -36.59
N GLY A 88 3.14 3.99 -36.10
CA GLY A 88 1.69 4.21 -36.05
C GLY A 88 1.22 4.74 -34.70
N VAL A 89 0.19 5.58 -34.70
CA VAL A 89 -0.48 6.11 -33.51
C VAL A 89 -1.94 5.68 -33.54
N ASP A 90 -2.43 5.02 -32.48
CA ASP A 90 -3.85 4.68 -32.33
C ASP A 90 -4.56 5.62 -31.33
N LYS A 91 -5.50 6.40 -31.87
CA LYS A 91 -6.61 7.16 -31.25
C LYS A 91 -6.33 8.12 -30.08
N VAL A 92 -6.48 9.42 -30.36
CA VAL A 92 -6.67 10.50 -29.37
C VAL A 92 -8.16 10.88 -29.26
N ARG A 93 -8.67 11.08 -28.04
CA ARG A 93 -10.01 11.63 -27.77
C ARG A 93 -9.88 12.98 -27.05
N PHE A 94 -10.54 14.02 -27.58
CA PHE A 94 -10.51 15.37 -27.03
C PHE A 94 -11.70 15.64 -26.10
N LEU A 95 -11.47 16.39 -25.01
CA LEU A 95 -12.49 16.74 -24.00
C LEU A 95 -13.17 18.12 -24.22
N ARG A 96 -12.74 18.95 -25.19
CA ARG A 96 -13.55 20.09 -25.71
C ARG A 96 -12.93 20.74 -26.98
N PRO A 97 -13.72 21.42 -27.84
CA PRO A 97 -13.20 22.20 -28.97
C PRO A 97 -12.78 23.62 -28.54
N VAL A 98 -11.67 24.12 -29.12
CA VAL A 98 -11.27 25.53 -29.06
C VAL A 98 -12.10 26.33 -30.06
N LEU A 99 -12.65 27.48 -29.66
CA LEU A 99 -13.49 28.32 -30.51
C LEU A 99 -12.63 29.19 -31.45
N ALA A 100 -13.10 29.38 -32.68
CA ALA A 100 -12.42 30.14 -33.72
C ALA A 100 -12.35 31.65 -33.39
N GLY A 101 -11.16 32.26 -33.48
CA GLY A 101 -10.99 33.72 -33.46
C GLY A 101 -9.83 34.28 -32.62
N GLU A 102 -9.19 33.46 -31.78
CA GLU A 102 -8.13 33.94 -30.87
C GLU A 102 -6.73 33.85 -31.50
N ARG A 103 -5.88 34.85 -31.19
CA ARG A 103 -4.47 34.89 -31.57
C ARG A 103 -3.63 34.52 -30.36
N VAL A 104 -2.70 33.57 -30.52
CA VAL A 104 -1.75 33.19 -29.46
C VAL A 104 -0.33 33.30 -30.02
N ARG A 105 0.57 33.93 -29.25
CA ARG A 105 2.02 33.93 -29.53
C ARG A 105 2.70 32.98 -28.54
N LEU A 106 3.37 31.96 -29.07
CA LEU A 106 4.13 31.00 -28.26
C LEU A 106 5.63 31.24 -28.46
N ARG A 107 6.37 31.38 -27.35
CA ARG A 107 7.83 31.45 -27.36
C ARG A 107 8.38 30.24 -26.61
N ALA A 108 9.14 29.40 -27.31
CA ALA A 108 9.84 28.28 -26.69
C ALA A 108 11.31 28.65 -26.47
N ARG A 109 11.81 28.45 -25.25
CA ARG A 109 13.22 28.63 -24.92
C ARG A 109 13.76 27.33 -24.29
N LEU A 110 14.90 26.87 -24.80
CA LEU A 110 15.66 25.79 -24.21
C LEU A 110 16.65 26.40 -23.22
N VAL A 111 16.59 26.00 -21.95
CA VAL A 111 17.57 26.42 -20.94
C VAL A 111 18.33 25.20 -20.44
N GLU A 112 19.64 25.20 -20.69
CA GLU A 112 20.56 24.18 -20.18
C GLU A 112 21.24 24.74 -18.92
N ALA A 113 20.95 24.16 -17.75
CA ALA A 113 21.63 24.51 -16.50
C ALA A 113 22.60 23.39 -16.11
N ARG A 114 23.84 23.76 -15.78
CA ARG A 114 24.89 22.84 -15.31
C ARG A 114 25.21 23.14 -13.86
N GLU A 115 24.91 22.20 -12.98
CA GLU A 115 25.28 22.27 -11.56
C GLU A 115 26.56 21.46 -11.34
N LYS A 116 27.58 22.08 -10.73
CA LYS A 116 28.86 21.44 -10.43
C LYS A 116 28.88 21.04 -8.95
N GLU A 117 28.62 19.77 -8.67
CA GLU A 117 29.10 19.13 -7.44
C GLU A 117 30.43 18.39 -7.73
N PRO A 118 31.35 18.26 -6.76
CA PRO A 118 32.57 17.48 -6.95
C PRO A 118 32.21 15.99 -7.17
N GLY A 119 32.22 15.53 -8.42
CA GLY A 119 32.06 14.13 -8.79
C GLY A 119 30.85 13.79 -9.68
N ARG A 120 29.92 14.71 -9.93
CA ARG A 120 28.80 14.53 -10.87
C ARG A 120 28.45 15.84 -11.57
N VAL A 121 28.42 15.83 -12.91
CA VAL A 121 27.81 16.92 -13.70
C VAL A 121 26.38 16.48 -14.03
N ARG A 122 25.38 17.16 -13.48
CA ARG A 122 23.98 17.05 -13.95
C ARG A 122 23.73 18.14 -14.99
N VAL A 123 23.28 17.73 -16.18
CA VAL A 123 22.76 18.62 -17.21
C VAL A 123 21.24 18.59 -17.10
N LEU A 124 20.63 19.69 -16.68
CA LEU A 124 19.18 19.85 -16.66
C LEU A 124 18.77 20.61 -17.91
N THR A 125 18.03 19.95 -18.81
CA THR A 125 17.42 20.58 -19.98
C THR A 125 15.95 20.82 -19.67
N ARG A 126 15.54 22.09 -19.53
CA ARG A 126 14.14 22.46 -19.32
C ARG A 126 13.61 23.16 -20.56
N ASN A 127 12.49 22.68 -21.09
CA ASN A 127 11.71 23.41 -22.09
C ASN A 127 10.86 24.44 -21.35
N VAL A 128 11.07 25.72 -21.61
CA VAL A 128 10.23 26.79 -21.08
C VAL A 128 9.38 27.32 -22.24
N LEU A 129 8.08 27.10 -22.17
CA LEU A 129 7.09 27.71 -23.07
C LEU A 129 6.56 28.96 -22.36
N GLU A 130 6.92 30.13 -22.86
CA GLU A 130 6.37 31.41 -22.43
C GLU A 130 5.28 31.84 -23.42
N VAL A 131 4.11 32.19 -22.88
CA VAL A 131 3.01 32.79 -23.65
C VAL A 131 3.03 34.28 -23.37
N GLU A 132 3.26 35.09 -24.40
CA GLU A 132 3.12 36.55 -24.33
C GLU A 132 1.80 36.95 -24.99
N ASP A 133 1.02 37.79 -24.30
CA ASP A 133 -0.32 38.29 -24.68
C ASP A 133 -1.41 37.22 -24.85
N ALA A 134 -1.98 36.80 -23.71
CA ALA A 134 -3.31 36.18 -23.66
C ALA A 134 -4.24 37.13 -22.89
N ASP A 135 -5.41 37.46 -23.45
CA ASP A 135 -6.41 38.36 -22.85
C ASP A 135 -7.06 37.81 -21.55
N THR A 136 -6.55 36.71 -20.99
CA THR A 136 -6.86 36.25 -19.63
C THR A 136 -5.66 35.50 -19.01
N PRO A 137 -4.88 36.13 -18.10
CA PRO A 137 -3.66 35.55 -17.54
C PRO A 137 -3.87 34.34 -16.61
N ALA A 138 -5.09 34.11 -16.11
CA ALA A 138 -5.32 33.16 -15.02
C ALA A 138 -5.59 31.71 -15.46
N MET A 139 -5.84 31.44 -16.75
CA MET A 139 -6.26 30.10 -17.21
C MET A 139 -5.16 29.29 -17.90
N VAL A 140 -4.09 29.94 -18.37
CA VAL A 140 -3.01 29.27 -19.14
C VAL A 140 -1.86 28.79 -18.25
N ALA A 141 -1.66 29.41 -17.08
CA ALA A 141 -0.66 28.97 -16.10
C ALA A 141 -0.97 27.57 -15.51
N ASP A 142 -2.25 27.22 -15.37
CA ASP A 142 -2.69 25.90 -14.90
C ASP A 142 -2.55 24.80 -15.97
N TRP A 143 -2.47 25.15 -17.25
CA TRP A 143 -2.31 24.18 -18.34
C TRP A 143 -0.87 23.75 -18.58
N ILE A 144 0.12 24.61 -18.27
CA ILE A 144 1.54 24.33 -18.54
C ILE A 144 2.17 23.42 -17.46
N SER A 145 1.52 23.24 -16.30
CA SER A 145 1.98 22.30 -15.27
C SER A 145 1.56 20.84 -15.49
N LEU A 146 0.91 20.51 -16.62
CA LEU A 146 0.29 19.20 -16.86
C LEU A 146 0.83 18.42 -18.07
N PHE A 147 1.89 18.89 -18.73
CA PHE A 147 2.41 18.24 -19.93
C PHE A 147 3.93 18.06 -19.91
N VAL A 148 4.40 17.13 -19.07
CA VAL A 148 5.40 16.09 -19.40
C VAL A 148 5.19 14.96 -18.38
N ALA A 149 4.16 14.14 -18.57
CA ALA A 149 4.20 12.77 -18.08
C ALA A 149 4.53 11.92 -19.30
N PRO A 150 5.73 11.33 -19.40
CA PRO A 150 5.92 10.26 -20.36
C PRO A 150 4.91 9.14 -20.04
N GLU A 151 4.35 8.48 -21.05
CA GLU A 151 3.95 7.07 -20.88
C GLU A 151 5.25 6.31 -20.57
N GLU A 152 5.63 6.35 -19.31
CA GLU A 152 6.65 5.51 -18.72
C GLU A 152 5.91 4.28 -18.20
N GLU A 153 6.35 3.08 -18.64
CA GLU A 153 6.40 1.95 -17.72
C GLU A 153 6.87 2.53 -16.37
N GLY A 154 6.03 2.41 -15.33
CA GLY A 154 6.18 3.18 -14.10
C GLY A 154 7.64 3.24 -13.62
N PRO A 155 8.08 4.37 -13.02
CA PRO A 155 9.49 4.69 -12.86
C PRO A 155 10.25 3.48 -12.35
N ALA A 156 11.27 3.05 -13.10
CA ALA A 156 12.21 2.05 -12.62
C ALA A 156 12.75 2.55 -11.28
N MET A 157 12.38 1.81 -10.24
CA MET A 157 12.74 2.08 -8.85
C MET A 157 14.25 2.30 -8.78
N PRO A 158 14.75 3.32 -8.08
CA PRO A 158 16.19 3.49 -7.94
C PRO A 158 16.78 2.23 -7.30
N GLU A 159 17.61 1.50 -8.06
CA GLU A 159 18.30 0.29 -7.57
C GLU A 159 19.20 0.68 -6.40
N LEU A 160 18.83 0.23 -5.20
CA LEU A 160 19.68 0.33 -4.01
C LEU A 160 20.61 -0.90 -3.96
N PRO A 161 21.84 -0.77 -3.43
CA PRO A 161 22.74 -1.91 -3.27
C PRO A 161 22.06 -3.03 -2.47
N GLY A 162 21.81 -4.19 -3.10
CA GLY A 162 21.18 -5.36 -2.45
C GLY A 162 19.90 -5.88 -3.12
N GLU A 163 19.37 -5.25 -4.18
CA GLU A 163 18.22 -5.78 -4.93
C GLU A 163 18.48 -7.12 -5.63
N GLU A 164 19.74 -7.45 -5.96
CA GLU A 164 20.10 -8.73 -6.59
C GLU A 164 19.90 -9.97 -5.68
N VAL A 165 19.63 -9.79 -4.38
CA VAL A 165 19.56 -10.89 -3.40
C VAL A 165 18.15 -11.50 -3.28
N VAL A 166 17.09 -10.73 -3.52
CA VAL A 166 15.70 -11.19 -3.37
C VAL A 166 15.10 -11.50 -4.74
N PRO A 167 14.65 -12.74 -5.01
CA PRO A 167 14.16 -13.10 -6.34
C PRO A 167 12.93 -12.28 -6.73
N ARG A 168 12.87 -11.85 -8.00
CA ARG A 168 11.67 -11.25 -8.59
C ARG A 168 10.76 -12.35 -9.09
N VAL A 169 9.52 -12.37 -8.60
CA VAL A 169 8.50 -13.37 -8.97
C VAL A 169 7.18 -12.65 -9.27
N GLY A 170 6.40 -13.18 -10.21
CA GLY A 170 5.09 -12.61 -10.54
C GLY A 170 4.01 -12.91 -9.51
N ARG A 171 4.12 -14.06 -8.83
CA ARG A 171 3.19 -14.52 -7.79
C ARG A 171 3.98 -15.06 -6.60
N VAL A 172 3.42 -14.94 -5.39
CA VAL A 172 4.11 -15.35 -4.15
C VAL A 172 4.54 -16.82 -4.15
N ALA A 173 3.81 -17.71 -4.83
CA ALA A 173 4.20 -19.11 -4.99
C ALA A 173 5.57 -19.29 -5.68
N GLY A 174 5.99 -18.33 -6.52
CA GLY A 174 7.30 -18.37 -7.17
C GLY A 174 8.48 -18.30 -6.19
N TYR A 175 8.29 -17.75 -4.98
CA TYR A 175 9.32 -17.77 -3.95
C TYR A 175 9.59 -19.19 -3.45
N LEU A 176 8.52 -19.98 -3.24
CA LEU A 176 8.66 -21.38 -2.87
C LEU A 176 9.39 -22.16 -3.96
N ASP A 177 9.00 -21.98 -5.23
CA ASP A 177 9.64 -22.66 -6.36
C ASP A 177 11.13 -22.30 -6.46
N HIS A 178 11.46 -21.02 -6.28
CA HIS A 178 12.84 -20.53 -6.27
C HIS A 178 13.67 -21.22 -5.19
N TRP A 179 13.23 -21.19 -3.94
CA TRP A 179 13.98 -21.71 -2.81
C TRP A 179 13.97 -23.23 -2.72
N ALA A 180 12.90 -23.91 -3.13
CA ALA A 180 12.88 -25.37 -3.24
C ALA A 180 13.89 -25.89 -4.27
N SER A 181 14.14 -25.15 -5.35
CA SER A 181 15.15 -25.53 -6.35
C SER A 181 16.61 -25.34 -5.88
N ARG A 182 16.84 -24.44 -4.91
CA ARG A 182 18.18 -24.06 -4.45
C ARG A 182 18.57 -24.69 -3.12
N THR A 183 17.62 -24.77 -2.20
CA THR A 183 17.80 -25.21 -0.82
C THR A 183 16.63 -26.08 -0.37
N PRO A 184 16.38 -27.24 -1.04
CA PRO A 184 15.22 -28.10 -0.75
C PRO A 184 15.20 -28.63 0.69
N ASP A 185 16.36 -28.79 1.31
CA ASP A 185 16.51 -29.31 2.68
C ASP A 185 16.47 -28.20 3.76
N ALA A 186 16.40 -26.91 3.36
CA ALA A 186 16.29 -25.82 4.32
C ALA A 186 14.90 -25.81 4.99
N PRO A 187 14.82 -25.42 6.27
CA PRO A 187 13.54 -25.31 6.97
C PRO A 187 12.69 -24.19 6.36
N LEU A 188 11.40 -24.46 6.14
CA LEU A 188 10.40 -23.49 5.70
C LEU A 188 9.47 -23.10 6.83
N ASP A 189 8.90 -24.07 7.54
CA ASP A 189 7.94 -23.78 8.60
C ASP A 189 7.89 -24.85 9.69
N GLU A 190 7.48 -24.42 10.88
CA GLU A 190 7.13 -25.29 11.99
C GLU A 190 5.85 -24.79 12.68
N LEU A 191 5.20 -25.67 13.45
CA LEU A 191 4.05 -25.33 14.28
C LEU A 191 4.42 -25.44 15.76
N ASP A 192 4.49 -24.29 16.43
CA ASP A 192 4.89 -24.14 17.83
C ASP A 192 4.07 -25.07 18.76
N GLY A 193 4.73 -25.64 19.77
CA GLY A 193 4.07 -26.39 20.84
C GLY A 193 3.49 -27.75 20.45
N THR A 194 3.50 -28.15 19.18
CA THR A 194 2.88 -29.41 18.72
C THR A 194 3.84 -30.59 18.61
N GLY A 195 5.16 -30.35 18.64
CA GLY A 195 6.17 -31.40 18.41
C GLY A 195 6.18 -31.96 16.98
N ARG A 196 5.40 -31.39 16.05
CA ARG A 196 5.47 -31.71 14.63
C ARG A 196 6.86 -31.36 14.10
N ALA A 197 7.43 -32.24 13.29
CA ALA A 197 8.70 -31.96 12.64
C ALA A 197 8.56 -30.74 11.71
N PRO A 198 9.58 -29.85 11.67
CA PRO A 198 9.60 -28.75 10.72
C PRO A 198 9.53 -29.26 9.28
N ARG A 199 8.80 -28.54 8.42
CA ARG A 199 8.78 -28.82 6.97
C ARG A 199 9.95 -28.12 6.30
N THR A 200 10.51 -28.78 5.30
CA THR A 200 11.53 -28.21 4.44
C THR A 200 10.89 -27.60 3.19
N TYR A 201 11.64 -26.75 2.49
CA TYR A 201 11.21 -26.17 1.21
C TYR A 201 10.83 -27.23 0.17
N GLY A 202 11.57 -28.34 0.08
CA GLY A 202 11.29 -29.43 -0.84
C GLY A 202 9.95 -30.13 -0.54
N HIS A 203 9.74 -30.54 0.71
CA HIS A 203 8.47 -31.16 1.11
C HIS A 203 7.28 -30.22 0.93
N ALA A 204 7.44 -28.94 1.26
CA ALA A 204 6.38 -27.96 1.07
C ALA A 204 6.07 -27.71 -0.41
N ALA A 205 7.07 -27.72 -1.30
CA ALA A 205 6.85 -27.63 -2.74
C ALA A 205 5.97 -28.77 -3.27
N ASP A 206 6.22 -30.00 -2.80
CA ASP A 206 5.41 -31.17 -3.12
C ASP A 206 3.99 -31.07 -2.55
N ASP A 207 3.84 -30.64 -1.29
CA ASP A 207 2.53 -30.42 -0.65
C ASP A 207 1.70 -29.38 -1.43
N VAL A 208 2.31 -28.27 -1.80
CA VAL A 208 1.66 -27.20 -2.59
C VAL A 208 1.32 -27.69 -3.99
N ALA A 209 2.16 -28.52 -4.61
CA ALA A 209 1.86 -29.09 -5.93
C ALA A 209 0.64 -30.02 -5.87
N ARG A 210 0.56 -30.89 -4.86
CA ARG A 210 -0.61 -31.77 -4.66
C ARG A 210 -1.87 -30.95 -4.35
N CYS A 211 -1.77 -29.95 -3.48
CA CYS A 211 -2.90 -29.08 -3.16
C CYS A 211 -3.41 -28.31 -4.39
N ALA A 212 -2.50 -27.77 -5.23
CA ALA A 212 -2.86 -27.10 -6.48
C ALA A 212 -3.57 -28.05 -7.46
N ALA A 213 -3.10 -29.29 -7.59
CA ALA A 213 -3.75 -30.31 -8.42
C ALA A 213 -5.15 -30.67 -7.90
N ALA A 214 -5.32 -30.83 -6.59
CA ALA A 214 -6.61 -31.09 -5.96
C ALA A 214 -7.61 -29.94 -6.17
N LEU A 215 -7.17 -28.68 -6.02
CA LEU A 215 -7.98 -27.50 -6.30
C LEU A 215 -8.50 -27.51 -7.75
N ARG A 216 -7.62 -27.78 -8.73
CA ARG A 216 -8.02 -27.92 -10.14
C ARG A 216 -9.00 -29.07 -10.37
N ALA A 217 -8.78 -30.22 -9.73
CA ALA A 217 -9.66 -31.39 -9.81
C ALA A 217 -11.05 -31.10 -9.21
N SER A 218 -11.13 -30.28 -8.16
CA SER A 218 -12.39 -29.78 -7.59
C SER A 218 -13.10 -28.71 -8.44
N GLY A 219 -12.47 -28.30 -9.55
CA GLY A 219 -13.05 -27.34 -10.49
C GLY A 219 -12.71 -25.88 -10.20
N VAL A 220 -11.79 -25.58 -9.29
CA VAL A 220 -11.26 -24.22 -9.10
C VAL A 220 -10.46 -23.82 -10.34
N ARG A 221 -10.71 -22.61 -10.83
CA ARG A 221 -10.08 -22.03 -12.02
C ARG A 221 -9.36 -20.72 -11.68
N HIS A 222 -8.55 -20.25 -12.63
CA HIS A 222 -7.96 -18.92 -12.55
C HIS A 222 -9.04 -17.84 -12.29
N GLY A 223 -8.80 -16.94 -11.35
CA GLY A 223 -9.73 -15.89 -10.94
C GLY A 223 -10.88 -16.32 -10.02
N ASP A 224 -11.07 -17.62 -9.78
CA ASP A 224 -12.05 -18.10 -8.79
C ASP A 224 -11.61 -17.69 -7.38
N ARG A 225 -12.58 -17.31 -6.54
CA ARG A 225 -12.34 -16.92 -5.14
C ARG A 225 -12.53 -18.12 -4.21
N VAL A 226 -11.60 -18.29 -3.28
CA VAL A 226 -11.67 -19.31 -2.23
C VAL A 226 -11.63 -18.61 -0.89
N ALA A 227 -12.71 -18.75 -0.10
CA ALA A 227 -12.79 -18.14 1.21
C ALA A 227 -12.27 -19.08 2.29
N VAL A 228 -11.31 -18.61 3.09
CA VAL A 228 -10.51 -19.43 4.00
C VAL A 228 -10.59 -18.87 5.41
N LEU A 229 -11.24 -19.61 6.33
CA LEU A 229 -11.24 -19.36 7.76
C LEU A 229 -10.15 -20.20 8.43
N THR A 230 -9.05 -19.55 8.83
CA THR A 230 -7.89 -20.24 9.41
C THR A 230 -7.09 -19.35 10.34
N THR A 231 -6.27 -20.00 11.16
CA THR A 231 -5.17 -19.44 11.95
C THR A 231 -3.86 -19.48 11.15
N PRO A 232 -2.78 -18.81 11.63
CA PRO A 232 -1.43 -18.99 11.10
C PRO A 232 -0.95 -20.43 11.36
N ARG A 233 -0.82 -21.23 10.29
CA ARG A 233 -0.45 -22.65 10.38
C ARG A 233 0.16 -23.18 9.06
N PRO A 234 0.89 -24.31 9.08
CA PRO A 234 1.46 -24.91 7.86
C PRO A 234 0.43 -25.19 6.75
N GLU A 235 -0.77 -25.67 7.10
CA GLU A 235 -1.83 -25.99 6.13
C GLU A 235 -2.37 -24.74 5.44
N PHE A 236 -2.43 -23.61 6.16
CA PHE A 236 -2.76 -22.29 5.60
C PHE A 236 -1.74 -21.93 4.51
N LEU A 237 -0.44 -22.07 4.78
CA LEU A 237 0.61 -21.69 3.84
C LEU A 237 0.55 -22.58 2.59
N THR A 238 0.33 -23.88 2.77
CA THR A 238 0.16 -24.81 1.63
C THR A 238 -1.01 -24.39 0.74
N LEU A 239 -2.17 -24.12 1.32
CA LEU A 239 -3.34 -23.69 0.56
C LEU A 239 -3.12 -22.33 -0.12
N PHE A 240 -2.50 -21.37 0.58
CA PHE A 240 -2.24 -20.02 0.06
C PHE A 240 -1.38 -20.06 -1.19
N LEU A 241 -0.25 -20.77 -1.11
CA LEU A 241 0.68 -20.89 -2.21
C LEU A 241 0.09 -21.72 -3.36
N ALA A 242 -0.77 -22.70 -3.06
CA ALA A 242 -1.46 -23.49 -4.08
C ALA A 242 -2.47 -22.64 -4.87
N LEU A 243 -3.26 -21.81 -4.18
CA LEU A 243 -4.16 -20.83 -4.81
C LEU A 243 -3.36 -19.83 -5.67
N SER A 244 -2.28 -19.28 -5.13
CA SER A 244 -1.39 -18.39 -5.89
C SER A 244 -0.80 -19.07 -7.13
N ARG A 245 -0.44 -20.35 -7.05
CA ARG A 245 0.14 -21.11 -8.17
C ARG A 245 -0.85 -21.33 -9.31
N ILE A 246 -2.13 -21.53 -9.00
CA ILE A 246 -3.19 -21.70 -10.01
C ILE A 246 -3.86 -20.37 -10.40
N GLY A 247 -3.43 -19.25 -9.80
CA GLY A 247 -4.00 -17.92 -10.02
C GLY A 247 -5.43 -17.76 -9.49
N ALA A 248 -5.79 -18.53 -8.46
CA ALA A 248 -7.04 -18.34 -7.74
C ALA A 248 -6.85 -17.26 -6.67
N VAL A 249 -7.96 -16.65 -6.27
CA VAL A 249 -7.99 -15.51 -5.37
C VAL A 249 -8.22 -15.98 -3.93
N TRP A 250 -7.30 -15.64 -3.04
CA TRP A 250 -7.46 -15.84 -1.61
C TRP A 250 -8.47 -14.84 -1.02
N VAL A 251 -9.45 -15.31 -0.25
CA VAL A 251 -10.32 -14.45 0.57
C VAL A 251 -10.18 -14.86 2.05
N GLY A 252 -9.55 -14.02 2.86
CA GLY A 252 -9.29 -14.34 4.26
C GLY A 252 -10.51 -14.09 5.16
N LEU A 253 -10.97 -15.12 5.86
CA LEU A 253 -12.01 -15.03 6.89
C LEU A 253 -11.37 -15.01 8.28
N ASN A 254 -11.73 -14.02 9.10
CA ASN A 254 -11.20 -13.92 10.46
C ASN A 254 -12.01 -14.84 11.41
N PRO A 255 -11.37 -15.78 12.14
CA PRO A 255 -12.06 -16.64 13.11
C PRO A 255 -12.84 -15.87 14.19
N ARG A 256 -12.41 -14.65 14.52
CA ARG A 256 -13.08 -13.79 15.51
C ARG A 256 -14.34 -13.10 14.99
N TYR A 257 -14.61 -13.15 13.68
CA TYR A 257 -15.84 -12.58 13.13
C TYR A 257 -17.08 -13.35 13.57
N THR A 258 -18.14 -12.60 13.86
CA THR A 258 -19.49 -13.13 14.05
C THR A 258 -19.98 -13.80 12.76
N ARG A 259 -21.01 -14.64 12.87
CA ARG A 259 -21.61 -15.27 11.68
C ARG A 259 -22.06 -14.24 10.63
N ASP A 260 -22.65 -13.14 11.06
CA ASP A 260 -23.16 -12.11 10.13
C ASP A 260 -22.02 -11.37 9.40
N GLU A 261 -20.89 -11.14 10.07
CA GLU A 261 -19.69 -10.58 9.44
C GLU A 261 -19.08 -11.56 8.43
N LEU A 262 -19.02 -12.85 8.76
CA LEU A 262 -18.59 -13.90 7.83
C LEU A 262 -19.53 -13.97 6.62
N LEU A 263 -20.84 -13.87 6.85
CA LEU A 263 -21.86 -13.90 5.81
C LEU A 263 -21.70 -12.73 4.86
N HIS A 264 -21.49 -11.52 5.40
CA HIS A 264 -21.19 -10.34 4.58
C HIS A 264 -19.99 -10.57 3.66
N VAL A 265 -18.88 -11.10 4.19
CA VAL A 265 -17.68 -11.39 3.39
C VAL A 265 -17.95 -12.43 2.30
N VAL A 266 -18.62 -13.53 2.64
CA VAL A 266 -18.88 -14.62 1.68
C VAL A 266 -19.91 -14.22 0.62
N THR A 267 -20.94 -13.45 0.97
CA THR A 267 -21.90 -12.93 0.00
C THR A 267 -21.27 -11.89 -0.93
N ASP A 268 -20.42 -11.00 -0.42
CA ASP A 268 -19.76 -9.98 -1.23
C ASP A 268 -18.67 -10.57 -2.13
N SER A 269 -17.98 -11.61 -1.66
CA SER A 269 -16.90 -12.27 -2.40
C SER A 269 -17.33 -13.43 -3.28
N GLU A 270 -18.55 -13.94 -3.19
CA GLU A 270 -19.06 -15.06 -4.02
C GLU A 270 -18.00 -16.17 -4.30
N PRO A 271 -17.45 -16.82 -3.26
CA PRO A 271 -16.41 -17.82 -3.45
C PRO A 271 -16.99 -19.11 -4.04
N VAL A 272 -16.16 -19.88 -4.75
CA VAL A 272 -16.53 -21.21 -5.27
C VAL A 272 -16.27 -22.33 -4.27
N LEU A 273 -15.42 -22.07 -3.27
CA LEU A 273 -14.99 -23.03 -2.26
C LEU A 273 -14.89 -22.33 -0.89
N LEU A 274 -15.42 -22.98 0.13
CA LEU A 274 -15.20 -22.58 1.53
C LEU A 274 -14.20 -23.54 2.18
N VAL A 275 -13.18 -23.00 2.83
CA VAL A 275 -12.22 -23.78 3.61
C VAL A 275 -12.20 -23.26 5.04
N SER A 276 -12.35 -24.13 6.03
CA SER A 276 -12.49 -23.69 7.43
C SER A 276 -11.83 -24.65 8.41
N LEU A 277 -11.31 -24.11 9.51
CA LEU A 277 -11.12 -24.88 10.74
C LEU A 277 -12.46 -25.46 11.21
N ALA A 278 -12.46 -26.67 11.79
CA ALA A 278 -13.65 -27.22 12.43
C ALA A 278 -14.01 -26.47 13.72
N GLU A 279 -12.99 -26.11 14.51
CA GLU A 279 -13.09 -25.43 15.80
C GLU A 279 -11.86 -24.55 16.01
N HIS A 280 -12.02 -23.44 16.72
CA HIS A 280 -10.93 -22.61 17.23
C HIS A 280 -11.42 -21.84 18.47
N ASP A 281 -10.59 -21.73 19.50
CA ASP A 281 -10.91 -21.03 20.76
C ASP A 281 -12.26 -21.47 21.37
N GLY A 282 -12.52 -22.78 21.38
CA GLY A 282 -13.76 -23.38 21.89
C GLY A 282 -15.02 -23.13 21.06
N ARG A 283 -14.92 -22.44 19.92
CA ARG A 283 -16.03 -22.21 18.98
C ARG A 283 -15.97 -23.19 17.82
N SER A 284 -17.03 -23.98 17.64
CA SER A 284 -17.24 -24.76 16.42
C SER A 284 -17.77 -23.89 15.27
N TYR A 285 -17.21 -24.04 14.07
CA TYR A 285 -17.65 -23.33 12.86
C TYR A 285 -18.62 -24.13 11.99
N ALA A 286 -19.01 -25.35 12.38
CA ALA A 286 -19.86 -26.22 11.56
C ALA A 286 -21.19 -25.54 11.15
N ALA A 287 -21.86 -24.90 12.12
CA ALA A 287 -23.11 -24.19 11.88
C ALA A 287 -22.91 -22.90 11.06
N ASP A 288 -21.76 -22.24 11.24
CA ASP A 288 -21.42 -21.04 10.47
C ASP A 288 -21.19 -21.42 9.00
N MET A 289 -20.35 -22.43 8.73
CA MET A 289 -20.07 -22.89 7.36
C MET A 289 -21.31 -23.41 6.63
N ALA A 290 -22.23 -24.07 7.34
CA ALA A 290 -23.52 -24.45 6.75
C ALA A 290 -24.33 -23.23 6.31
N ALA A 291 -24.45 -22.21 7.18
CA ALA A 291 -25.18 -20.98 6.85
C ALA A 291 -24.52 -20.18 5.70
N LEU A 292 -23.18 -20.11 5.68
CA LEU A 292 -22.43 -19.43 4.61
C LEU A 292 -22.61 -20.13 3.26
N ARG A 293 -22.52 -21.45 3.21
CA ARG A 293 -22.75 -22.24 2.00
C ARG A 293 -24.19 -22.08 1.49
N ASP A 294 -25.17 -22.13 2.39
CA ASP A 294 -26.58 -22.02 1.99
C ASP A 294 -26.93 -20.61 1.47
N ALA A 295 -26.21 -19.58 1.93
CA ALA A 295 -26.39 -18.21 1.48
C ALA A 295 -25.64 -17.86 0.19
N ALA A 296 -24.49 -18.48 -0.06
CA ALA A 296 -23.69 -18.24 -1.28
C ALA A 296 -23.90 -19.34 -2.30
N GLY A 297 -24.77 -19.07 -3.29
CA GLY A 297 -25.08 -20.01 -4.37
C GLY A 297 -23.89 -20.40 -5.28
N SER A 298 -22.77 -19.68 -5.17
CA SER A 298 -21.52 -19.98 -5.89
C SER A 298 -20.71 -21.12 -5.27
N VAL A 299 -20.93 -21.42 -3.98
CA VAL A 299 -20.13 -22.40 -3.23
C VAL A 299 -20.48 -23.82 -3.67
N ARG A 300 -19.49 -24.53 -4.20
CA ARG A 300 -19.65 -25.90 -4.71
C ARG A 300 -19.35 -26.95 -3.64
N GLU A 301 -18.40 -26.65 -2.76
CA GLU A 301 -17.92 -27.58 -1.75
C GLU A 301 -17.40 -26.82 -0.52
N THR A 302 -17.33 -27.52 0.62
CA THR A 302 -16.72 -27.03 1.85
C THR A 302 -15.63 -28.02 2.28
N VAL A 303 -14.47 -27.50 2.68
CA VAL A 303 -13.31 -28.29 3.12
C VAL A 303 -12.99 -27.95 4.57
N ALA A 304 -12.83 -28.98 5.39
CA ALA A 304 -12.35 -28.85 6.76
C ALA A 304 -10.82 -28.85 6.75
N LEU A 305 -10.21 -27.67 6.89
CA LEU A 305 -8.74 -27.51 6.92
C LEU A 305 -8.12 -28.32 8.06
N THR A 306 -8.81 -28.35 9.20
CA THR A 306 -8.50 -29.19 10.35
C THR A 306 -9.76 -29.76 10.98
N GLY A 307 -9.60 -30.91 11.65
CA GLY A 307 -10.71 -31.63 12.24
C GLY A 307 -11.70 -32.12 11.18
N ALA A 308 -12.94 -32.33 11.59
CA ALA A 308 -14.02 -32.74 10.71
C ALA A 308 -15.35 -32.14 11.19
N PHE A 309 -16.24 -31.81 10.27
CA PHE A 309 -17.59 -31.39 10.58
C PHE A 309 -18.57 -31.77 9.45
N PRO A 310 -19.88 -31.92 9.75
CA PRO A 310 -20.85 -32.36 8.77
C PRO A 310 -20.91 -31.48 7.52
N GLY A 311 -20.91 -32.12 6.35
CA GLY A 311 -21.00 -31.43 5.06
C GLY A 311 -19.69 -30.80 4.57
N ALA A 312 -18.55 -31.11 5.21
CA ALA A 312 -17.23 -30.74 4.73
C ALA A 312 -16.33 -31.96 4.50
N VAL A 313 -15.47 -31.85 3.51
CA VAL A 313 -14.45 -32.86 3.17
C VAL A 313 -13.20 -32.58 3.99
N PRO A 314 -12.61 -33.56 4.69
CA PRO A 314 -11.33 -33.37 5.38
C PRO A 314 -10.22 -32.94 4.41
N PHE A 315 -9.34 -32.03 4.82
CA PHE A 315 -8.30 -31.47 3.94
C PHE A 315 -7.38 -32.54 3.34
N GLU A 316 -7.02 -33.56 4.11
CA GLU A 316 -6.20 -34.67 3.64
C GLU A 316 -6.89 -35.48 2.52
N GLU A 317 -8.19 -35.73 2.67
CA GLU A 317 -9.01 -36.39 1.64
C GLU A 317 -9.15 -35.49 0.41
N PHE A 318 -9.34 -34.19 0.61
CA PHE A 318 -9.40 -33.21 -0.48
C PHE A 318 -8.09 -33.21 -1.29
N VAL A 319 -6.94 -33.13 -0.63
CA VAL A 319 -5.61 -33.16 -1.28
C VAL A 319 -5.35 -34.52 -1.95
N ALA A 320 -5.87 -35.61 -1.41
CA ALA A 320 -5.76 -36.95 -2.02
C ALA A 320 -6.50 -37.07 -3.37
N ARG A 321 -7.37 -36.12 -3.72
CA ARG A 321 -8.01 -36.04 -5.05
C ARG A 321 -7.07 -35.52 -6.14
N ALA A 322 -5.86 -35.11 -5.78
CA ALA A 322 -4.83 -34.74 -6.75
C ALA A 322 -4.67 -35.86 -7.79
N GLY A 323 -4.99 -35.55 -9.04
CA GLY A 323 -4.71 -36.43 -10.17
C GLY A 323 -3.21 -36.51 -10.44
N GLU A 324 -2.83 -37.23 -11.51
CA GLU A 324 -1.46 -37.17 -12.01
C GLU A 324 -1.06 -35.70 -12.27
N PRO A 325 0.19 -35.30 -12.01
CA PRO A 325 0.65 -33.95 -12.31
C PRO A 325 0.40 -33.64 -13.78
N SER A 326 -0.63 -32.84 -14.07
CA SER A 326 -0.77 -32.27 -15.40
C SER A 326 0.40 -31.30 -15.54
N GLY A 327 1.28 -31.52 -16.54
CA GLY A 327 2.33 -30.56 -16.90
C GLY A 327 1.81 -29.22 -17.41
N GLU A 328 0.55 -28.89 -17.12
CA GLU A 328 -0.10 -27.62 -17.43
C GLU A 328 0.57 -26.51 -16.61
N SER A 329 1.26 -25.66 -17.35
CA SER A 329 2.01 -24.52 -16.88
C SER A 329 1.16 -23.63 -15.95
N SER A 330 1.81 -23.05 -14.95
CA SER A 330 1.32 -22.00 -14.05
C SER A 330 0.93 -20.67 -14.75
N SER A 331 0.79 -20.67 -16.07
CA SER A 331 0.76 -19.49 -16.94
C SER A 331 -0.62 -19.05 -17.42
N GLU A 332 -1.70 -19.64 -16.91
CA GLU A 332 -3.03 -19.07 -17.15
C GLU A 332 -3.20 -17.79 -16.33
N GLY A 333 -3.51 -16.68 -17.01
CA GLY A 333 -3.76 -15.38 -16.39
C GLY A 333 -2.58 -14.41 -16.37
N SER A 334 -2.89 -13.13 -16.19
CA SER A 334 -1.91 -12.07 -15.93
C SER A 334 -1.53 -12.06 -14.45
N ASP A 335 -0.29 -11.73 -14.13
CA ASP A 335 0.09 -11.47 -12.73
C ASP A 335 -0.55 -10.18 -12.17
N ASP A 336 -1.15 -9.35 -13.04
CA ASP A 336 -1.98 -8.20 -12.62
C ASP A 336 -3.40 -8.62 -12.20
N ASP A 337 -3.79 -9.88 -12.41
CA ASP A 337 -5.09 -10.37 -11.97
C ASP A 337 -5.16 -10.44 -10.43
N PRO A 338 -6.37 -10.33 -9.84
CA PRO A 338 -6.56 -10.44 -8.40
C PRO A 338 -5.93 -11.70 -7.83
N GLY A 339 -5.11 -11.55 -6.79
CA GLY A 339 -4.55 -12.68 -6.04
C GLY A 339 -5.09 -12.79 -4.63
N LEU A 340 -5.47 -11.67 -4.03
CA LEU A 340 -5.99 -11.61 -2.67
C LEU A 340 -7.13 -10.59 -2.56
N VAL A 341 -8.14 -10.90 -1.74
CA VAL A 341 -9.11 -9.93 -1.24
C VAL A 341 -9.03 -9.91 0.28
N ILE A 342 -8.71 -8.75 0.83
CA ILE A 342 -8.59 -8.55 2.27
C ILE A 342 -9.66 -7.57 2.73
N TYR A 343 -10.54 -8.02 3.62
CA TYR A 343 -11.63 -7.21 4.12
C TYR A 343 -11.15 -6.29 5.25
N THR A 344 -11.31 -4.98 5.05
CA THR A 344 -10.98 -3.94 6.04
C THR A 344 -12.25 -3.34 6.64
N SER A 345 -12.20 -2.88 7.89
CA SER A 345 -13.33 -2.19 8.53
C SER A 345 -13.69 -0.92 7.75
N GLY A 346 -14.83 -0.90 7.06
CA GLY A 346 -15.29 0.26 6.30
C GLY A 346 -15.84 1.37 7.20
N THR A 347 -15.78 2.61 6.72
CA THR A 347 -16.35 3.79 7.41
C THR A 347 -17.86 3.72 7.59
N THR A 348 -18.55 2.91 6.78
CA THR A 348 -20.00 2.66 6.83
C THR A 348 -20.39 1.56 7.83
N GLY A 349 -19.42 1.01 8.57
CA GLY A 349 -19.63 -0.08 9.54
C GLY A 349 -19.63 -1.49 8.94
N ARG A 350 -19.65 -1.63 7.60
CA ARG A 350 -19.47 -2.93 6.92
C ARG A 350 -18.07 -3.05 6.32
N PRO A 351 -17.41 -4.21 6.45
CA PRO A 351 -16.11 -4.41 5.85
C PRO A 351 -16.11 -4.28 4.32
N LYS A 352 -15.04 -3.75 3.72
CA LYS A 352 -14.84 -3.66 2.26
C LYS A 352 -13.67 -4.53 1.85
N GLY A 353 -13.83 -5.32 0.78
CA GLY A 353 -12.75 -6.17 0.27
C GLY A 353 -11.75 -5.38 -0.58
N ALA A 354 -10.56 -5.10 -0.07
CA ALA A 354 -9.47 -4.52 -0.87
C ALA A 354 -8.88 -5.62 -1.78
N VAL A 355 -8.91 -5.40 -3.09
CA VAL A 355 -8.44 -6.34 -4.11
C VAL A 355 -6.96 -6.06 -4.40
N ILE A 356 -6.10 -7.04 -4.16
CA ILE A 356 -4.66 -6.95 -4.36
C ILE A 356 -4.28 -7.96 -5.46
N SER A 357 -3.55 -7.52 -6.48
CA SER A 357 -3.08 -8.41 -7.55
C SER A 357 -1.95 -9.33 -7.08
N HIS A 358 -1.73 -10.43 -7.80
CA HIS A 358 -0.59 -11.31 -7.51
C HIS A 358 0.75 -10.56 -7.55
N ARG A 359 0.94 -9.70 -8.57
CA ARG A 359 2.15 -8.90 -8.76
C ARG A 359 2.33 -7.88 -7.64
N ALA A 360 1.28 -7.15 -7.27
CA ALA A 360 1.34 -6.16 -6.19
C ALA A 360 1.77 -6.80 -4.87
N PHE A 361 1.21 -7.97 -4.55
CA PHE A 361 1.55 -8.72 -3.35
C PHE A 361 3.00 -9.25 -3.37
N ALA A 362 3.42 -9.87 -4.48
CA ALA A 362 4.78 -10.38 -4.63
C ALA A 362 5.82 -9.25 -4.59
N GLU A 363 5.58 -8.14 -5.28
CA GLU A 363 6.46 -6.97 -5.25
C GLU A 363 6.50 -6.33 -3.85
N GLY A 364 5.37 -6.29 -3.13
CA GLY A 364 5.31 -5.82 -1.74
C GLY A 364 6.19 -6.68 -0.82
N CYS A 365 6.13 -8.01 -0.98
CA CYS A 365 7.02 -8.94 -0.28
C CYS A 365 8.50 -8.66 -0.60
N ARG A 366 8.82 -8.50 -1.90
CA ARG A 366 10.18 -8.20 -2.36
C ARG A 366 10.71 -6.90 -1.76
N LEU A 367 9.94 -5.81 -1.83
CA LEU A 367 10.36 -4.50 -1.35
C LEU A 367 10.67 -4.51 0.15
N GLN A 368 9.85 -5.19 0.96
CA GLN A 368 10.10 -5.35 2.40
C GLN A 368 11.26 -6.29 2.70
N ALA A 369 11.35 -7.42 2.00
CA ALA A 369 12.47 -8.37 2.13
C ALA A 369 13.80 -7.71 1.79
N THR A 370 13.84 -6.92 0.71
CA THR A 370 14.99 -6.07 0.38
C THR A 370 15.26 -5.18 1.58
N ARG A 371 14.32 -4.38 2.09
CA ARG A 371 14.59 -3.47 3.22
C ARG A 371 15.21 -4.15 4.46
N LEU A 372 14.74 -5.35 4.82
CA LEU A 372 15.27 -6.10 5.97
C LEU A 372 16.70 -6.60 5.72
N HIS A 373 17.07 -6.92 4.47
CA HIS A 373 18.41 -7.36 4.06
C HIS A 373 19.03 -8.39 5.02
N HIS A 374 18.27 -9.42 5.44
CA HIS A 374 18.73 -10.39 6.43
C HIS A 374 18.51 -11.83 5.99
N SER A 375 19.53 -12.66 6.20
CA SER A 375 19.50 -14.10 5.95
C SER A 375 20.45 -14.81 6.92
N PRO A 376 20.09 -15.99 7.47
CA PRO A 376 18.79 -16.63 7.34
C PRO A 376 17.70 -15.87 8.12
N ALA A 377 16.54 -15.67 7.49
CA ALA A 377 15.38 -15.07 8.14
C ALA A 377 14.57 -16.15 8.87
N ALA A 378 14.10 -15.87 10.08
CA ALA A 378 13.16 -16.70 10.80
C ALA A 378 12.13 -15.78 11.48
N ALA A 379 10.85 -15.93 11.16
CA ALA A 379 9.80 -15.07 11.72
C ALA A 379 8.82 -15.84 12.59
N LEU A 380 8.33 -15.17 13.64
CA LEU A 380 7.20 -15.66 14.43
C LEU A 380 5.88 -15.19 13.77
N ALA A 381 5.07 -16.14 13.33
CA ALA A 381 3.76 -15.87 12.72
C ALA A 381 2.63 -16.17 13.71
N ASN A 382 2.18 -15.13 14.41
CA ASN A 382 1.05 -15.18 15.34
C ASN A 382 0.01 -14.06 15.12
N LEU A 383 0.13 -13.35 14.00
CA LEU A 383 -0.84 -12.34 13.56
C LEU A 383 -1.89 -12.98 12.64
N PRO A 384 -3.16 -12.52 12.67
CA PRO A 384 -4.20 -13.08 11.82
C PRO A 384 -3.85 -13.04 10.33
N VAL A 385 -3.83 -14.20 9.68
CA VAL A 385 -3.55 -14.34 8.24
C VAL A 385 -4.69 -13.86 7.34
N SER A 386 -5.81 -13.42 7.91
CA SER A 386 -6.85 -12.68 7.20
C SER A 386 -6.50 -11.19 7.03
N HIS A 387 -5.38 -10.72 7.58
CA HIS A 387 -4.88 -9.35 7.46
C HIS A 387 -3.51 -9.33 6.79
N VAL A 388 -3.19 -8.23 6.07
CA VAL A 388 -1.87 -8.03 5.42
C VAL A 388 -0.71 -8.22 6.39
N GLY A 389 -0.84 -7.78 7.65
CA GLY A 389 0.21 -7.97 8.66
C GLY A 389 0.51 -9.45 8.95
N GLY A 390 -0.49 -10.33 8.87
CA GLY A 390 -0.32 -11.77 9.02
C GLY A 390 0.18 -12.43 7.74
N VAL A 391 -0.62 -12.36 6.67
CA VAL A 391 -0.31 -13.09 5.42
C VAL A 391 0.94 -12.57 4.72
N MET A 392 1.24 -11.28 4.82
CA MET A 392 2.38 -10.67 4.14
C MET A 392 3.56 -10.43 5.08
N ASP A 393 3.43 -9.53 6.07
CA ASP A 393 4.58 -9.02 6.83
C ASP A 393 5.31 -10.12 7.61
N VAL A 394 4.57 -11.03 8.26
CA VAL A 394 5.18 -12.10 9.10
C VAL A 394 5.29 -13.47 8.42
N VAL A 395 4.61 -13.70 7.29
CA VAL A 395 4.65 -14.99 6.57
C VAL A 395 5.37 -14.88 5.23
N SER A 396 4.90 -14.00 4.32
CA SER A 396 5.37 -14.01 2.93
C SER A 396 6.69 -13.25 2.73
N VAL A 397 6.98 -12.23 3.55
CA VAL A 397 8.27 -11.52 3.53
C VAL A 397 9.45 -12.45 3.90
N PRO A 398 9.38 -13.27 4.98
CA PRO A 398 10.37 -14.32 5.24
C PRO A 398 10.55 -15.30 4.09
N LEU A 399 9.44 -15.74 3.48
CA LEU A 399 9.47 -16.63 2.30
C LEU A 399 10.24 -16.01 1.13
N ALA A 400 10.08 -14.70 0.88
CA ALA A 400 10.82 -14.00 -0.16
C ALA A 400 12.35 -14.02 0.09
N MET A 401 12.77 -14.04 1.36
CA MET A 401 14.19 -14.12 1.77
C MET A 401 14.74 -15.55 1.85
N GLY A 402 13.92 -16.58 1.57
CA GLY A 402 14.31 -17.98 1.77
C GLY A 402 14.37 -18.38 3.24
N GLY A 403 13.64 -17.66 4.09
CA GLY A 403 13.60 -17.86 5.53
C GLY A 403 12.61 -18.92 5.99
N ALA A 404 12.50 -19.07 7.31
CA ALA A 404 11.56 -19.97 7.98
C ALA A 404 10.46 -19.19 8.72
N VAL A 405 9.33 -19.84 8.95
CA VAL A 405 8.19 -19.31 9.71
C VAL A 405 7.84 -20.24 10.87
N CYS A 406 7.94 -19.74 12.10
CA CYS A 406 7.42 -20.40 13.29
C CYS A 406 5.95 -19.99 13.48
N PHE A 407 5.03 -20.89 13.16
CA PHE A 407 3.60 -20.64 13.32
C PHE A 407 3.17 -20.83 14.77
N MET A 408 2.39 -19.88 15.28
CA MET A 408 1.73 -19.95 16.57
C MET A 408 0.25 -19.60 16.33
N GLU A 409 -0.63 -20.60 16.43
CA GLU A 409 -2.05 -20.45 16.08
C GLU A 409 -2.76 -19.44 17.00
N ASP A 410 -2.46 -19.53 18.29
CA ASP A 410 -3.04 -18.70 19.35
C ASP A 410 -2.00 -17.75 19.91
N PHE A 411 -2.37 -16.48 20.04
CA PHE A 411 -1.55 -15.52 20.74
C PHE A 411 -1.50 -15.87 22.23
N ASP A 412 -0.36 -16.41 22.68
CA ASP A 412 -0.06 -16.63 24.09
C ASP A 412 1.14 -15.75 24.51
N PRO A 413 0.91 -14.67 25.29
CA PRO A 413 1.98 -13.78 25.69
C PRO A 413 3.06 -14.44 26.55
N ALA A 414 2.73 -15.52 27.28
CA ALA A 414 3.69 -16.24 28.10
C ALA A 414 4.55 -17.23 27.28
N ALA A 415 3.99 -17.81 26.22
CA ALA A 415 4.71 -18.77 25.37
C ALA A 415 5.62 -18.11 24.34
N ILE A 416 5.35 -16.87 23.93
CA ILE A 416 6.10 -16.17 22.87
C ILE A 416 7.61 -16.08 23.13
N PRO A 417 8.10 -15.68 24.32
CA PRO A 417 9.53 -15.62 24.58
C PRO A 417 10.23 -16.97 24.37
N ALA A 418 9.61 -18.06 24.86
CA ALA A 418 10.12 -19.41 24.68
C ALA A 418 10.07 -19.88 23.21
N ALA A 419 9.05 -19.46 22.45
CA ALA A 419 8.96 -19.72 21.01
C ALA A 419 10.07 -19.01 20.24
N VAL A 420 10.35 -17.74 20.57
CA VAL A 420 11.45 -16.96 19.98
C VAL A 420 12.79 -17.62 20.24
N GLU A 421 13.07 -18.01 21.49
CA GLU A 421 14.30 -18.69 21.87
C GLU A 421 14.46 -20.04 21.16
N ARG A 422 13.42 -20.89 21.21
CA ARG A 422 13.46 -22.25 20.65
C ARG A 422 13.62 -22.24 19.14
N ALA A 423 12.82 -21.44 18.44
CA ALA A 423 12.85 -21.34 16.98
C ALA A 423 13.97 -20.41 16.47
N ARG A 424 14.74 -19.79 17.38
CA ARG A 424 15.77 -18.79 17.09
C ARG A 424 15.28 -17.72 16.12
N VAL A 425 14.09 -17.18 16.40
CA VAL A 425 13.45 -16.15 15.58
C VAL A 425 14.39 -14.95 15.42
N THR A 426 14.53 -14.47 14.18
CA THR A 426 15.37 -13.31 13.84
C THR A 426 14.54 -12.08 13.50
N ILE A 427 13.28 -12.25 13.11
CA ILE A 427 12.35 -11.16 12.79
C ILE A 427 11.09 -11.32 13.63
N TRP A 428 10.82 -10.34 14.49
CA TRP A 428 9.62 -10.34 15.32
C TRP A 428 8.77 -9.11 15.03
N GLY A 429 7.75 -9.29 14.20
CA GLY A 429 6.76 -8.28 13.85
C GLY A 429 5.48 -8.44 14.66
N GLN A 430 5.08 -7.42 15.45
CA GLN A 430 3.84 -7.45 16.22
C GLN A 430 3.19 -6.08 16.38
N ILE A 431 1.90 -6.08 16.74
CA ILE A 431 1.22 -4.85 17.14
C ILE A 431 1.64 -4.43 18.56
N PRO A 432 1.67 -3.12 18.88
CA PRO A 432 2.09 -2.62 20.18
C PRO A 432 1.41 -3.25 21.41
N THR A 433 0.11 -3.52 21.33
CA THR A 433 -0.64 -4.12 22.45
C THR A 433 -0.18 -5.55 22.75
N MET A 434 0.23 -6.31 21.74
CA MET A 434 0.77 -7.65 21.93
C MET A 434 2.16 -7.58 22.57
N PHE A 435 3.02 -6.64 22.17
CA PHE A 435 4.30 -6.39 22.86
C PHE A 435 4.09 -6.05 24.32
N GLN A 436 3.14 -5.16 24.63
CA GLN A 436 2.81 -4.81 26.02
C GLN A 436 2.41 -6.05 26.84
N MET A 437 1.55 -6.90 26.28
CA MET A 437 1.11 -8.13 26.94
C MET A 437 2.25 -9.11 27.17
N VAL A 438 3.15 -9.30 26.20
CA VAL A 438 4.33 -10.17 26.31
C VAL A 438 5.33 -9.60 27.32
N MET A 439 5.64 -8.31 27.25
CA MET A 439 6.65 -7.69 28.12
C MET A 439 6.19 -7.55 29.58
N ALA A 440 4.89 -7.64 29.84
CA ALA A 440 4.34 -7.72 31.18
C ALA A 440 4.54 -9.10 31.84
N ARG A 441 5.01 -10.10 31.08
CA ARG A 441 5.24 -11.47 31.53
C ARG A 441 6.68 -11.64 32.06
N PRO A 442 6.90 -12.32 33.19
CA PRO A 442 8.26 -12.63 33.65
C PRO A 442 9.07 -13.41 32.62
N GLU A 443 8.41 -14.27 31.84
CA GLU A 443 8.98 -15.09 30.78
C GLU A 443 9.76 -14.26 29.74
N PHE A 444 9.40 -12.99 29.52
CA PHE A 444 10.12 -12.10 28.59
C PHE A 444 11.54 -11.76 29.07
N ALA A 445 11.71 -11.56 30.38
CA ALA A 445 13.01 -11.25 30.97
C ALA A 445 13.90 -12.50 31.15
N GLU A 446 13.29 -13.68 31.15
CA GLU A 446 13.97 -14.95 31.40
C GLU A 446 14.46 -15.63 30.11
N ALA A 447 13.80 -15.40 28.98
CA ALA A 447 14.13 -16.04 27.70
C ALA A 447 15.39 -15.47 27.02
N ASP A 448 16.11 -16.32 26.29
CA ASP A 448 17.17 -15.87 25.39
C ASP A 448 16.59 -15.29 24.09
N LEU A 449 16.51 -13.96 24.05
CA LEU A 449 16.03 -13.20 22.88
C LEU A 449 17.17 -12.71 21.96
N SER A 450 18.40 -13.20 22.15
CA SER A 450 19.58 -12.72 21.42
C SER A 450 19.61 -13.10 19.93
N SER A 451 18.73 -14.01 19.49
CA SER A 451 18.57 -14.32 18.07
C SER A 451 17.86 -13.22 17.28
N LEU A 452 17.14 -12.32 17.96
CA LEU A 452 16.38 -11.25 17.31
C LEU A 452 17.33 -10.27 16.61
N VAL A 453 17.13 -10.09 15.31
CA VAL A 453 17.84 -9.10 14.50
C VAL A 453 16.95 -7.90 14.21
N TYR A 454 15.67 -8.12 13.96
CA TYR A 454 14.67 -7.07 13.77
C TYR A 454 13.46 -7.27 14.66
N VAL A 455 13.03 -6.16 15.27
CA VAL A 455 11.74 -6.07 15.95
C VAL A 455 10.97 -4.93 15.31
N ALA A 456 9.80 -5.25 14.77
CA ALA A 456 8.98 -4.30 14.02
C ALA A 456 7.57 -4.20 14.61
N TRP A 457 7.00 -2.99 14.58
CA TRP A 457 5.60 -2.78 14.94
C TRP A 457 4.89 -1.83 13.99
N GLY A 458 3.59 -2.01 13.82
CA GLY A 458 2.77 -1.17 12.97
C GLY A 458 1.31 -1.14 13.41
N GLY A 459 0.51 -0.33 12.73
CA GLY A 459 -0.93 -0.18 13.00
C GLY A 459 -1.28 0.67 14.22
N ALA A 460 -0.34 0.89 15.15
CA ALA A 460 -0.45 1.83 16.26
C ALA A 460 0.95 2.30 16.72
N PRO A 461 1.06 3.46 17.40
CA PRO A 461 2.29 3.86 18.09
C PRO A 461 2.64 2.87 19.21
N LEU A 462 3.94 2.62 19.40
CA LEU A 462 4.44 1.85 20.53
C LEU A 462 4.54 2.76 21.77
N PRO A 463 4.00 2.36 22.94
CA PRO A 463 4.22 3.11 24.18
C PRO A 463 5.71 3.29 24.46
N ARG A 464 6.08 4.50 24.89
CA ARG A 464 7.47 4.95 25.05
C ARG A 464 8.26 4.04 25.98
N GLU A 465 7.61 3.57 27.03
CA GLU A 465 8.16 2.69 28.04
C GLU A 465 8.54 1.29 27.52
N LEU A 466 8.00 0.88 26.36
CA LEU A 466 8.29 -0.42 25.76
C LEU A 466 9.51 -0.36 24.82
N VAL A 467 9.95 0.82 24.37
CA VAL A 467 11.10 0.94 23.45
C VAL A 467 12.41 0.48 24.13
N PRO A 468 12.78 0.94 25.34
CA PRO A 468 14.07 0.57 25.94
C PRO A 468 14.23 -0.94 26.21
N PRO A 469 13.24 -1.67 26.76
CA PRO A 469 13.40 -3.12 26.94
C PRO A 469 13.49 -3.89 25.63
N LEU A 470 12.76 -3.47 24.58
CA LEU A 470 12.93 -4.07 23.25
C LEU A 470 14.32 -3.79 22.69
N ARG A 471 14.87 -2.59 22.89
CA ARG A 471 16.23 -2.25 22.47
C ARG A 471 17.27 -3.08 23.21
N ALA A 472 17.02 -3.41 24.48
CA ALA A 472 17.91 -4.23 25.30
C ALA A 472 18.05 -5.67 24.77
N THR A 473 17.15 -6.15 23.91
CA THR A 473 17.32 -7.43 23.20
C THR A 473 18.49 -7.43 22.21
N GLY A 474 18.99 -6.25 21.82
CA GLY A 474 20.02 -6.07 20.80
C GLY A 474 19.49 -6.00 19.37
N ALA A 475 18.18 -6.15 19.18
CA ALA A 475 17.55 -6.07 17.87
C ALA A 475 17.48 -4.64 17.33
N ARG A 476 17.48 -4.54 15.99
CA ARG A 476 17.17 -3.33 15.23
C ARG A 476 15.67 -3.05 15.33
N LEU A 477 15.30 -1.91 15.90
CA LEU A 477 13.91 -1.55 16.16
C LEU A 477 13.35 -0.67 15.04
N THR A 478 12.17 -0.98 14.51
CA THR A 478 11.54 -0.10 13.52
C THR A 478 10.02 -0.08 13.66
N SER A 479 9.42 1.11 13.60
CA SER A 479 8.00 1.23 13.36
C SER A 479 7.73 1.20 11.85
N VAL A 480 6.64 0.57 11.43
CA VAL A 480 6.18 0.53 10.05
C VAL A 480 4.81 1.18 9.93
N TYR A 481 4.62 1.96 8.87
CA TYR A 481 3.32 2.51 8.51
C TYR A 481 2.92 2.05 7.13
N GLY A 482 1.73 1.47 7.04
CA GLY A 482 1.11 1.00 5.82
C GLY A 482 -0.36 0.72 6.05
N LEU A 483 -1.10 0.55 4.96
CA LEU A 483 -2.50 0.18 4.95
C LEU A 483 -2.68 -1.14 4.20
N THR A 484 -3.86 -1.75 4.32
CA THR A 484 -4.19 -2.89 3.47
C THR A 484 -4.19 -2.47 2.00
N GLU A 485 -4.72 -1.29 1.73
CA GLU A 485 -4.84 -0.68 0.40
C GLU A 485 -3.47 -0.33 -0.22
N SER A 486 -2.41 -0.18 0.60
CA SER A 486 -1.05 0.03 0.09
C SER A 486 -0.29 -1.26 -0.16
N CYS A 487 -0.78 -2.40 0.33
CA CYS A 487 -0.15 -3.73 0.34
C CYS A 487 1.31 -3.77 0.84
N VAL A 488 1.85 -2.69 1.36
CA VAL A 488 3.24 -2.59 1.80
C VAL A 488 3.34 -1.49 2.84
N ALA A 489 4.26 -1.64 3.78
CA ALA A 489 4.67 -0.51 4.58
C ALA A 489 5.38 0.52 3.68
N VAL A 490 4.96 1.78 3.81
CA VAL A 490 5.38 2.90 2.96
C VAL A 490 6.25 3.92 3.69
N ALA A 491 6.24 3.90 5.02
CA ALA A 491 7.12 4.71 5.85
C ALA A 491 7.63 3.91 7.04
N TYR A 492 8.86 4.21 7.44
CA TYR A 492 9.59 3.43 8.44
C TYR A 492 10.50 4.30 9.26
N ASN A 493 10.59 4.02 10.56
CA ASN A 493 11.69 4.55 11.35
C ASN A 493 13.01 3.86 11.02
N ASP A 494 14.09 4.64 11.09
CA ASP A 494 15.43 4.08 10.99
C ASP A 494 15.70 3.18 12.20
N PRO A 495 16.25 1.97 12.01
CA PRO A 495 16.74 1.13 13.11
C PRO A 495 17.59 1.83 14.18
N ASP A 496 18.36 2.83 13.78
CA ASP A 496 19.27 3.57 14.66
C ASP A 496 18.62 4.83 15.25
N ALA A 497 17.32 5.07 14.97
CA ALA A 497 16.57 6.17 15.55
C ALA A 497 16.53 6.06 17.08
N ASP A 498 16.54 7.22 17.75
CA ASP A 498 16.40 7.29 19.19
C ASP A 498 14.99 6.86 19.66
N ASP A 499 14.86 6.60 20.96
CA ASP A 499 13.62 6.07 21.55
C ASP A 499 12.44 7.04 21.40
N GLU A 500 12.73 8.35 21.41
CA GLU A 500 11.73 9.40 21.21
C GLU A 500 11.14 9.34 19.79
N THR A 501 12.03 9.20 18.80
CA THR A 501 11.67 9.13 17.39
C THR A 501 10.89 7.84 17.10
N LEU A 502 11.35 6.70 17.62
CA LEU A 502 10.63 5.43 17.49
C LEU A 502 9.22 5.47 18.08
N ALA A 503 9.04 6.14 19.22
CA ALA A 503 7.76 6.21 19.89
C ALA A 503 6.78 7.23 19.28
N THR A 504 7.28 8.25 18.58
CA THR A 504 6.47 9.42 18.18
C THR A 504 6.37 9.66 16.69
N THR A 505 7.06 8.88 15.87
CA THR A 505 7.05 9.05 14.42
C THR A 505 6.68 7.73 13.74
N ILE A 506 6.25 7.79 12.49
CA ILE A 506 6.20 6.64 11.57
C ILE A 506 7.42 6.59 10.66
N GLY A 507 8.42 7.42 10.95
CA GLY A 507 9.68 7.57 10.25
C GLY A 507 9.55 8.22 8.89
N ARG A 508 10.44 7.87 7.96
CA ARG A 508 10.54 8.50 6.64
C ARG A 508 9.83 7.66 5.58
N PRO A 509 9.25 8.28 4.54
CA PRO A 509 8.78 7.55 3.36
C PRO A 509 9.91 6.67 2.81
N ASP A 510 9.55 5.47 2.35
CA ASP A 510 10.49 4.63 1.61
C ASP A 510 10.85 5.36 0.29
N PRO A 511 12.13 5.65 0.01
CA PRO A 511 12.54 6.45 -1.15
C PRO A 511 12.19 5.81 -2.50
N ARG A 512 11.83 4.53 -2.47
CA ARG A 512 11.33 3.76 -3.60
C ARG A 512 9.88 4.15 -3.94
N LEU A 513 9.10 4.61 -2.97
CA LEU A 513 7.68 4.88 -3.13
C LEU A 513 7.42 6.39 -3.19
N GLU A 514 6.32 6.77 -3.83
CA GLU A 514 5.89 8.17 -3.85
C GLU A 514 4.91 8.43 -2.70
N LEU A 515 5.20 9.46 -1.91
CA LEU A 515 4.36 9.92 -0.81
C LEU A 515 4.35 11.44 -0.81
N ARG A 516 3.17 12.03 -0.68
CA ARG A 516 2.99 13.46 -0.42
C ARG A 516 2.06 13.70 0.76
N LEU A 517 2.27 14.79 1.47
CA LEU A 517 1.30 15.33 2.42
C LEU A 517 0.47 16.37 1.67
N ALA A 518 -0.82 16.12 1.48
CA ALA A 518 -1.69 16.97 0.67
C ALA A 518 -2.68 17.80 1.52
N GLY A 519 -2.91 19.04 1.11
CA GLY A 519 -3.92 19.92 1.69
C GLY A 519 -5.33 19.57 1.22
N ALA A 520 -6.31 20.36 1.67
CA ALA A 520 -7.72 20.16 1.30
C ALA A 520 -7.99 20.35 -0.20
N ASP A 521 -7.16 21.11 -0.89
CA ASP A 521 -7.21 21.32 -2.35
C ASP A 521 -6.48 20.21 -3.14
N GLY A 522 -5.88 19.23 -2.45
CA GLY A 522 -5.11 18.15 -3.06
C GLY A 522 -3.66 18.51 -3.39
N THR A 523 -3.20 19.73 -3.08
CA THR A 523 -1.82 20.16 -3.34
C THR A 523 -0.87 19.79 -2.19
N PRO A 524 0.41 19.49 -2.47
CA PRO A 524 1.39 19.24 -1.40
C PRO A 524 1.51 20.43 -0.43
N VAL A 525 1.46 20.15 0.87
CA VAL A 525 1.68 21.16 1.92
C VAL A 525 3.16 21.34 2.21
N ALA A 526 3.54 22.51 2.74
CA ALA A 526 4.91 22.76 3.19
C ALA A 526 5.27 21.90 4.42
N PRO A 527 6.55 21.51 4.61
CA PRO A 527 7.01 20.82 5.81
C PRO A 527 6.56 21.53 7.09
N GLY A 528 6.23 20.76 8.13
CA GLY A 528 5.65 21.27 9.37
C GLY A 528 4.13 21.57 9.31
N THR A 529 3.51 21.52 8.12
CA THR A 529 2.06 21.70 7.97
C THR A 529 1.35 20.35 7.94
N PRO A 530 0.23 20.17 8.68
CA PRO A 530 -0.56 18.96 8.58
C PRO A 530 -1.16 18.76 7.18
N GLY A 531 -0.97 17.58 6.61
CA GLY A 531 -1.56 17.17 5.33
C GLY A 531 -1.98 15.71 5.31
N GLU A 532 -2.95 15.38 4.48
CA GLU A 532 -3.36 14.00 4.20
C GLU A 532 -2.20 13.24 3.56
N ILE A 533 -1.84 12.08 4.11
CA ILE A 533 -0.90 11.18 3.45
C ILE A 533 -1.58 10.66 2.18
N GLN A 534 -1.00 10.99 1.04
CA GLN A 534 -1.37 10.44 -0.26
C GLN A 534 -0.18 9.68 -0.81
N LEU A 535 -0.39 8.45 -1.28
CA LEU A 535 0.69 7.57 -1.68
C LEU A 535 0.46 6.96 -3.06
N ARG A 536 1.54 6.74 -3.81
CA ARG A 536 1.55 6.04 -5.10
C ARG A 536 2.70 5.04 -5.11
N ASN A 537 2.39 3.77 -5.34
CA ASN A 537 3.38 2.70 -5.36
C ASN A 537 2.92 1.56 -6.30
N PRO A 538 3.80 0.64 -6.72
CA PRO A 538 3.43 -0.47 -7.60
C PRO A 538 2.63 -1.59 -6.91
N CYS A 539 2.44 -1.50 -5.60
CA CYS A 539 1.79 -2.50 -4.75
C CYS A 539 0.35 -2.11 -4.36
N LEU A 540 -0.19 -0.99 -4.84
CA LEU A 540 -1.53 -0.56 -4.44
C LEU A 540 -2.58 -1.59 -4.79
N MET A 541 -3.63 -1.65 -3.96
CA MET A 541 -4.84 -2.37 -4.32
C MET A 541 -5.37 -1.89 -5.68
N SER A 542 -5.98 -2.79 -6.44
CA SER A 542 -6.68 -2.45 -7.68
C SER A 542 -7.99 -1.72 -7.42
N GLY A 543 -8.56 -1.85 -6.22
CA GLY A 543 -9.79 -1.21 -5.78
C GLY A 543 -10.53 -2.04 -4.73
N TYR A 544 -11.71 -1.56 -4.33
CA TYR A 544 -12.62 -2.32 -3.49
C TYR A 544 -13.54 -3.21 -4.33
N LEU A 545 -13.67 -4.47 -3.94
CA LEU A 545 -14.51 -5.48 -4.57
C LEU A 545 -15.96 -4.99 -4.63
N GLY A 546 -16.58 -5.07 -5.81
CA GLY A 546 -17.99 -4.70 -6.02
C GLY A 546 -18.34 -3.23 -5.72
N ALA A 547 -17.37 -2.36 -5.45
CA ALA A 547 -17.60 -1.02 -4.91
C ALA A 547 -16.89 0.10 -5.72
N PRO A 548 -17.27 0.32 -7.00
CA PRO A 548 -16.60 1.28 -7.89
C PRO A 548 -16.60 2.71 -7.34
N ASP A 549 -17.67 3.15 -6.69
CA ASP A 549 -17.73 4.50 -6.10
C ASP A 549 -16.74 4.66 -4.94
N ALA A 550 -16.61 3.63 -4.10
CA ALA A 550 -15.64 3.63 -3.01
C ALA A 550 -14.20 3.58 -3.55
N THR A 551 -13.98 2.84 -4.64
CA THR A 551 -12.70 2.78 -5.35
C THR A 551 -12.36 4.16 -5.92
N ALA A 552 -13.26 4.79 -6.68
CA ALA A 552 -13.04 6.11 -7.25
C ALA A 552 -12.77 7.17 -6.18
N ALA A 553 -13.46 7.10 -5.03
CA ALA A 553 -13.23 8.00 -3.90
C ALA A 553 -11.89 7.76 -3.18
N ALA A 554 -11.32 6.56 -3.26
CA ALA A 554 -10.05 6.23 -2.63
C ALA A 554 -8.84 6.76 -3.40
N PHE A 555 -8.98 7.07 -4.69
CA PHE A 555 -7.88 7.57 -5.51
C PHE A 555 -8.09 9.04 -5.91
N THR A 556 -6.99 9.78 -5.98
CA THR A 556 -6.98 11.09 -6.62
C THR A 556 -7.00 10.94 -8.14
N PRO A 557 -7.40 11.98 -8.90
CA PRO A 557 -7.37 11.93 -10.36
C PRO A 557 -5.98 11.63 -10.96
N ASP A 558 -4.91 11.99 -10.26
CA ASP A 558 -3.51 11.72 -10.61
C ASP A 558 -2.97 10.39 -10.05
N GLY A 559 -3.84 9.52 -9.54
CA GLY A 559 -3.52 8.12 -9.21
C GLY A 559 -2.90 7.89 -7.83
N PHE A 560 -2.97 8.86 -6.92
CA PHE A 560 -2.54 8.66 -5.53
C PHE A 560 -3.69 8.07 -4.70
N LEU A 561 -3.39 7.06 -3.88
CA LEU A 561 -4.29 6.58 -2.85
C LEU A 561 -4.42 7.61 -1.72
N ARG A 562 -5.65 8.00 -1.41
CA ARG A 562 -6.04 8.78 -0.23
C ARG A 562 -6.12 7.87 0.98
N THR A 563 -5.17 7.99 1.90
CA THR A 563 -5.14 7.17 3.11
C THR A 563 -6.19 7.57 4.15
N GLY A 564 -6.63 8.83 4.11
CA GLY A 564 -7.42 9.45 5.17
C GLY A 564 -6.66 9.68 6.49
N ASP A 565 -5.37 9.33 6.55
CA ASP A 565 -4.46 9.62 7.66
C ASP A 565 -3.78 10.98 7.41
N VAL A 566 -3.67 11.79 8.46
CA VAL A 566 -3.03 13.10 8.42
C VAL A 566 -1.72 13.03 9.16
N ALA A 567 -0.67 13.54 8.52
CA ALA A 567 0.65 13.64 9.12
C ALA A 567 1.26 15.03 8.99
N VAL A 568 2.29 15.27 9.79
CA VAL A 568 3.18 16.43 9.71
C VAL A 568 4.60 15.93 9.50
N GLU A 569 5.28 16.47 8.50
CA GLU A 569 6.71 16.28 8.30
C GLU A 569 7.51 17.13 9.30
N ARG A 570 8.38 16.47 10.06
CA ARG A 570 9.31 17.10 11.00
C ARG A 570 10.54 17.65 10.26
N PRO A 571 11.32 18.57 10.88
CA PRO A 571 12.53 19.11 10.26
C PRO A 571 13.60 18.07 9.86
N ASP A 572 13.56 16.88 10.45
CA ASP A 572 14.46 15.75 10.13
C ASP A 572 13.92 14.84 9.01
N GLY A 573 12.79 15.20 8.39
CA GLY A 573 12.11 14.45 7.34
C GLY A 573 11.25 13.27 7.82
N THR A 574 11.16 13.03 9.14
CA THR A 574 10.26 12.00 9.67
C THR A 574 8.82 12.49 9.73
N LEU A 575 7.86 11.58 9.63
CA LEU A 575 6.45 11.89 9.66
C LEU A 575 5.85 11.59 11.04
N THR A 576 5.05 12.52 11.53
CA THR A 576 4.21 12.36 12.74
C THR A 576 2.78 12.14 12.31
N LEU A 577 2.13 11.04 12.71
CA LEU A 577 0.68 10.94 12.55
C LEU A 577 -0.02 11.91 13.52
N VAL A 578 -0.88 12.76 12.97
CA VAL A 578 -1.70 13.72 13.72
C VAL A 578 -3.08 13.13 14.03
N GLY A 579 -3.64 12.36 13.10
CA GLY A 579 -4.95 11.74 13.26
C GLY A 579 -5.55 11.33 11.93
N ARG A 580 -6.88 11.12 11.91
CA ARG A 580 -7.65 10.72 10.74
C ARG A 580 -8.59 11.83 10.30
N LEU A 581 -8.70 12.08 9.00
CA LEU A 581 -9.63 13.07 8.43
C LEU A 581 -11.08 12.80 8.86
N LYS A 582 -11.50 11.53 8.87
CA LYS A 582 -12.87 11.14 9.23
C LYS A 582 -13.21 11.34 10.72
N GLU A 583 -12.20 11.48 11.58
CA GLU A 583 -12.39 11.70 13.02
C GLU A 583 -12.22 13.16 13.40
N MET A 584 -11.61 13.96 12.52
CA MET A 584 -11.40 15.38 12.72
C MET A 584 -12.74 16.10 12.88
N PHE A 585 -12.83 16.95 13.88
CA PHE A 585 -13.96 17.84 14.10
C PHE A 585 -13.49 19.30 14.09
N LYS A 586 -14.41 20.24 13.96
CA LYS A 586 -14.08 21.67 13.93
C LYS A 586 -14.50 22.36 15.21
N SER A 587 -13.52 22.87 15.97
CA SER A 587 -13.74 23.66 17.18
C SER A 587 -13.37 25.11 16.92
N GLY A 588 -14.37 25.99 16.86
CA GLY A 588 -14.16 27.43 16.65
C GLY A 588 -13.46 27.77 15.34
N GLY A 589 -13.71 26.99 14.28
CA GLY A 589 -13.08 27.18 12.97
C GLY A 589 -11.73 26.49 12.78
N TYR A 590 -11.17 25.86 13.83
CA TYR A 590 -9.92 25.11 13.76
C TYR A 590 -10.19 23.60 13.61
N ASN A 591 -9.37 22.95 12.78
CA ASN A 591 -9.36 21.49 12.68
C ASN A 591 -8.76 20.90 13.96
N VAL A 592 -9.52 20.03 14.62
CA VAL A 592 -9.08 19.33 15.82
C VAL A 592 -9.10 17.84 15.54
N TYR A 593 -7.94 17.21 15.73
CA TYR A 593 -7.79 15.77 15.57
C TYR A 593 -7.88 15.10 16.94
N PRO A 594 -8.85 14.19 17.17
CA PRO A 594 -9.01 13.53 18.46
C PRO A 594 -7.73 12.86 18.97
N ARG A 595 -6.95 12.24 18.06
CA ARG A 595 -5.72 11.53 18.44
C ARG A 595 -4.67 12.43 19.08
N GLU A 596 -4.58 13.69 18.66
CA GLU A 596 -3.66 14.66 19.27
C GLU A 596 -4.02 14.92 20.74
N ILE A 597 -5.32 14.96 21.05
CA ILE A 597 -5.81 15.13 22.41
C ILE A 597 -5.60 13.86 23.23
N GLU A 598 -5.89 12.69 22.65
CA GLU A 598 -5.68 11.38 23.28
C GLU A 598 -4.21 11.20 23.67
N LEU A 599 -3.26 11.51 22.78
CA LEU A 599 -1.83 11.46 23.08
C LEU A 599 -1.44 12.41 24.23
N ALA A 600 -2.02 13.62 24.28
CA ALA A 600 -1.78 14.54 25.37
C ALA A 600 -2.33 14.04 26.71
N LEU A 601 -3.41 13.27 26.70
CA LEU A 601 -3.98 12.63 27.90
C LEU A 601 -3.16 11.40 28.32
N GLU A 602 -2.78 10.55 27.36
CA GLU A 602 -1.96 9.35 27.57
C GLU A 602 -0.57 9.69 28.14
N ALA A 603 -0.09 10.92 27.94
CA ALA A 603 1.12 11.44 28.57
C ALA A 603 0.98 11.73 30.08
N HIS A 604 -0.22 11.63 30.65
CA HIS A 604 -0.45 11.77 32.08
C HIS A 604 -0.05 10.47 32.82
N PRO A 605 0.78 10.53 33.89
CA PRO A 605 1.26 9.36 34.62
C PRO A 605 0.18 8.43 35.20
N ASP A 606 -1.02 8.96 35.39
CA ASP A 606 -2.17 8.21 35.92
C ASP A 606 -3.12 7.68 34.83
N VAL A 607 -2.95 8.06 33.56
CA VAL A 607 -3.86 7.66 32.47
C VAL A 607 -3.36 6.39 31.79
N ALA A 608 -4.18 5.35 31.82
CA ALA A 608 -3.90 4.08 31.15
C ALA A 608 -4.28 4.12 29.66
N ALA A 609 -5.42 4.73 29.32
CA ALA A 609 -5.86 4.95 27.94
C ALA A 609 -6.86 6.11 27.88
N ALA A 610 -6.98 6.76 26.73
CA ALA A 610 -7.97 7.79 26.49
C ALA A 610 -8.60 7.66 25.10
N ALA A 611 -9.87 8.02 24.98
CA ALA A 611 -10.57 8.14 23.71
C ALA A 611 -11.29 9.48 23.64
N VAL A 612 -11.16 10.17 22.52
CA VAL A 612 -11.80 11.47 22.31
C VAL A 612 -12.77 11.40 21.14
N VAL A 613 -13.97 11.92 21.37
CA VAL A 613 -15.02 12.06 20.36
C VAL A 613 -15.49 13.50 20.29
N ALA A 614 -16.01 13.89 19.12
CA ALA A 614 -16.64 15.19 18.93
C ALA A 614 -17.97 15.24 19.68
N MET A 615 -18.20 16.34 20.38
CA MET A 615 -19.43 16.68 21.08
C MET A 615 -19.93 18.04 20.56
N PRO A 616 -21.22 18.19 20.22
CA PRO A 616 -21.75 19.48 19.79
C PRO A 616 -21.60 20.57 20.85
N ASP A 617 -21.23 21.78 20.45
CA ASP A 617 -21.08 22.95 21.33
C ASP A 617 -21.74 24.19 20.71
N PRO A 618 -22.51 24.98 21.48
CA PRO A 618 -23.24 26.12 20.95
C PRO A 618 -22.36 27.29 20.47
N VAL A 619 -21.12 27.38 20.97
CA VAL A 619 -20.19 28.47 20.66
C VAL A 619 -19.15 28.04 19.63
N PHE A 620 -18.62 26.83 19.76
CA PHE A 620 -17.50 26.33 18.95
C PHE A 620 -17.94 25.38 17.83
N HIS A 621 -19.25 25.16 17.68
CA HIS A 621 -19.89 24.12 16.85
C HIS A 621 -19.64 22.71 17.37
N GLU A 622 -18.39 22.31 17.53
CA GLU A 622 -17.97 21.05 18.12
C GLU A 622 -16.81 21.25 19.09
N VAL A 623 -16.73 20.40 20.11
CA VAL A 623 -15.62 20.35 21.08
C VAL A 623 -15.29 18.90 21.39
N GLY A 624 -14.11 18.65 21.97
CA GLY A 624 -13.74 17.31 22.41
C GLY A 624 -14.47 16.90 23.69
N ALA A 625 -14.95 15.66 23.73
CA ALA A 625 -15.31 14.93 24.93
C ALA A 625 -14.34 13.76 25.11
N ALA A 626 -13.67 13.70 26.27
CA ALA A 626 -12.64 12.73 26.58
C ALA A 626 -13.16 11.68 27.56
N PHE A 627 -13.06 10.41 27.18
CA PHE A 627 -13.30 9.26 28.03
C PHE A 627 -11.95 8.67 28.42
N VAL A 628 -11.68 8.56 29.72
CA VAL A 628 -10.34 8.30 30.23
C VAL A 628 -10.37 7.13 31.20
N MET A 629 -9.54 6.13 30.90
CA MET A 629 -9.28 4.99 31.78
C MET A 629 -8.01 5.29 32.57
N THR A 630 -8.10 5.20 33.90
CA THR A 630 -6.96 5.47 34.79
C THR A 630 -6.20 4.18 35.12
N ARG A 631 -4.94 4.32 35.50
CA ARG A 631 -4.14 3.20 36.03
C ARG A 631 -4.70 2.78 37.40
N PRO A 632 -4.61 1.48 37.77
CA PRO A 632 -5.10 1.01 39.07
C PRO A 632 -4.52 1.81 40.25
N GLY A 633 -5.40 2.28 41.14
CA GLY A 633 -5.01 3.06 42.32
C GLY A 633 -4.70 4.53 42.07
N ALA A 634 -4.85 5.03 40.84
CA ALA A 634 -4.70 6.44 40.53
C ALA A 634 -5.88 7.29 41.03
N GLY A 635 -5.60 8.50 41.53
CA GLY A 635 -6.59 9.44 42.05
C GLY A 635 -6.95 10.59 41.10
N THR A 636 -6.44 10.57 39.87
CA THR A 636 -6.64 11.63 38.87
C THR A 636 -8.11 11.78 38.48
N GLY A 637 -8.60 13.03 38.50
CA GLY A 637 -9.95 13.39 38.08
C GLY A 637 -10.01 14.39 36.91
N PRO A 638 -11.22 14.75 36.46
CA PRO A 638 -11.46 15.69 35.35
C PRO A 638 -10.66 17.00 35.40
N ASP A 639 -10.59 17.65 36.57
CA ASP A 639 -9.91 18.94 36.72
C ASP A 639 -8.38 18.83 36.53
N ASP A 640 -7.79 17.71 36.94
CA ASP A 640 -6.36 17.46 36.76
C ASP A 640 -6.03 17.15 35.31
N LEU A 641 -6.90 16.41 34.62
CA LEU A 641 -6.80 16.15 33.18
C LEU A 641 -6.94 17.44 32.36
N ASP A 642 -7.91 18.29 32.66
CA ASP A 642 -8.07 19.61 32.02
C ASP A 642 -6.80 20.45 32.20
N ARG A 643 -6.29 20.55 33.43
CA ARG A 643 -5.04 21.26 33.73
C ARG A 643 -3.86 20.70 32.94
N HIS A 644 -3.74 19.38 32.87
CA HIS A 644 -2.68 18.68 32.13
C HIS A 644 -2.77 18.92 30.62
N CYS A 645 -3.97 18.92 30.05
CA CYS A 645 -4.21 19.24 28.65
C CYS A 645 -3.83 20.69 28.35
N ARG A 646 -4.19 21.65 29.21
CA ARG A 646 -3.87 23.08 29.01
C ARG A 646 -2.37 23.39 28.96
N THR A 647 -1.52 22.56 29.54
CA THR A 647 -0.06 22.73 29.45
C THR A 647 0.55 22.16 28.17
N ARG A 648 -0.22 21.38 27.37
CA ARG A 648 0.28 20.65 26.19
C ARG A 648 -0.46 20.99 24.90
N LEU A 649 -1.71 21.44 25.01
CA LEU A 649 -2.60 21.68 23.90
C LEU A 649 -2.95 23.16 23.79
N ALA A 650 -3.16 23.61 22.55
CA ALA A 650 -3.80 24.90 22.30
C ALA A 650 -5.22 24.92 22.88
N ALA A 651 -5.68 26.09 23.33
CA ALA A 651 -6.95 26.23 24.06
C ALA A 651 -8.18 25.65 23.34
N HIS A 652 -8.24 25.73 22.01
CA HIS A 652 -9.37 25.20 21.21
C HIS A 652 -9.38 23.66 21.08
N LYS A 653 -8.28 22.99 21.46
CA LYS A 653 -8.14 21.53 21.45
C LYS A 653 -8.40 20.89 22.81
N VAL A 654 -8.41 21.66 23.90
CA VAL A 654 -8.67 21.13 25.25
C VAL A 654 -10.12 20.63 25.30
N PRO A 655 -10.38 19.36 25.70
CA PRO A 655 -11.72 18.84 25.86
C PRO A 655 -12.56 19.70 26.82
N LYS A 656 -13.85 19.79 26.55
CA LYS A 656 -14.80 20.45 27.44
C LYS A 656 -15.59 19.49 28.33
N HIS A 657 -15.41 18.20 28.11
CA HIS A 657 -16.00 17.14 28.89
C HIS A 657 -14.94 16.07 29.14
N PHE A 658 -14.83 15.63 30.38
CA PHE A 658 -13.97 14.54 30.82
C PHE A 658 -14.80 13.56 31.63
N GLU A 659 -14.77 12.29 31.23
CA GLU A 659 -15.45 11.20 31.91
C GLU A 659 -14.42 10.12 32.26
N ILE A 660 -14.30 9.77 33.54
CA ILE A 660 -13.48 8.65 33.97
C ILE A 660 -14.31 7.38 33.81
N VAL A 661 -13.77 6.41 33.07
CA VAL A 661 -14.45 5.14 32.76
C VAL A 661 -13.62 3.94 33.22
N ASP A 662 -14.29 2.87 33.63
CA ASP A 662 -13.64 1.61 34.01
C ASP A 662 -13.05 0.87 32.80
N GLY A 663 -13.53 1.18 31.59
CA GLY A 663 -13.03 0.61 30.34
C GLY A 663 -13.59 1.31 29.11
N LEU A 664 -12.82 1.26 28.01
CA LEU A 664 -13.25 1.76 26.71
C LEU A 664 -13.96 0.65 25.93
N PRO A 665 -15.10 0.92 25.27
CA PRO A 665 -15.76 -0.08 24.43
C PRO A 665 -14.88 -0.40 23.22
N LEU A 666 -14.82 -1.68 22.81
CA LEU A 666 -13.97 -2.15 21.71
C LEU A 666 -14.80 -2.80 20.60
N LEU A 667 -14.38 -2.62 19.35
CA LEU A 667 -14.84 -3.36 18.17
C LEU A 667 -14.26 -4.78 18.17
N ALA A 668 -14.80 -5.68 17.33
CA ALA A 668 -14.26 -7.04 17.14
C ALA A 668 -12.79 -7.07 16.68
N THR A 669 -12.31 -5.98 16.09
CA THR A 669 -10.90 -5.78 15.69
C THR A 669 -9.97 -5.36 16.85
N GLY A 670 -10.50 -5.15 18.05
CA GLY A 670 -9.76 -4.68 19.23
C GLY A 670 -9.56 -3.16 19.30
N LYS A 671 -10.08 -2.39 18.33
CA LYS A 671 -10.03 -0.91 18.34
C LYS A 671 -11.16 -0.32 19.17
N VAL A 672 -10.97 0.89 19.73
CA VAL A 672 -12.03 1.59 20.49
C VAL A 672 -13.26 1.87 19.61
N ASP A 673 -14.45 1.50 20.08
CA ASP A 673 -15.73 1.83 19.48
C ASP A 673 -16.13 3.26 19.85
N LYS A 674 -15.59 4.23 19.09
CA LYS A 674 -15.92 5.65 19.25
C LYS A 674 -17.40 5.96 18.97
N GLU A 675 -18.13 5.12 18.25
CA GLU A 675 -19.55 5.33 18.00
C GLU A 675 -20.39 4.95 19.21
N ALA A 676 -20.02 3.89 19.93
CA ALA A 676 -20.57 3.61 21.25
C ALA A 676 -20.34 4.77 22.23
N LEU A 677 -19.13 5.35 22.24
CA LEU A 677 -18.82 6.53 23.08
C LEU A 677 -19.66 7.76 22.69
N ARG A 678 -19.84 8.05 21.39
CA ARG A 678 -20.71 9.15 20.95
C ARG A 678 -22.16 8.96 21.40
N ARG A 679 -22.67 7.73 21.37
CA ARG A 679 -24.02 7.41 21.86
C ARG A 679 -24.15 7.53 23.38
N ALA A 680 -23.05 7.37 24.12
CA ALA A 680 -23.01 7.50 25.57
C ALA A 680 -22.93 8.96 26.05
N LEU A 681 -22.64 9.93 25.16
CA LEU A 681 -22.60 11.34 25.52
C LEU A 681 -23.94 11.79 26.12
N PRO A 682 -23.93 12.62 27.18
CA PRO A 682 -25.16 13.11 27.78
C PRO A 682 -26.01 13.86 26.74
N PRO A 683 -27.34 13.63 26.71
CA PRO A 683 -28.24 14.39 25.84
C PRO A 683 -28.14 15.88 26.20
N ARG A 684 -28.25 16.76 25.20
CA ARG A 684 -28.12 18.21 25.37
C ARG A 684 -28.99 18.71 26.55
N PRO A 685 -28.47 19.61 27.40
CA PRO A 685 -29.33 20.45 28.23
C PRO A 685 -30.16 21.41 27.38
#